data_AF-A0A3D9F205-F1
#
_entry.id   AF-A0A3D9F205-F1
#
_cell.length_a   1.000
_cell.length_b   1.000
_cell.length_c   1.000
_cell.angle_alpha   90.00
_cell.angle_beta   90.00
_cell.angle_gamma   90.00
#
_symmetry.space_group_name_H-M   'P 1'
#
loop_
_entity.id
_entity.type
_entity.pdbx_description
1 polymer ?
#
loop_
_entity_poly.entity_id
_entity_poly.type
_entity_poly.pdbx_seq_one_letter_code
_entity_poly.pdbx_strand_id
1 'polypeptide(L)'
;MGWWSRLTVWLLGSLSLMGTALAAPASVAFWYAEKPPVAELAQFDWVVLEPGHASAADVRALHDGGAQPFAYLSIGEFAGDAAALEKAGLSAGASPVANKAWGSQVMNLAAPVWRTHLLERAAQLAKAGYTGLFLDTLDSFQLVAEDQRETQRLALKSLLAELHRRQPALKLFFNRGFEVQPELPGVAAAMAVESLYAGWDAGKKTYRPVSEQDREWLKPRIEAARSAGIPVIAIEYLPPEQREEARRLAKRLRDEGYVPYITTPDLNTLGISSVALQPRRLALLYDGREGALRQSAVHRFLGSALEYQGYRLDYFDASKPLPAAWPSALYAGVVVWMTSGPPPHSREFSDWIGLRLDEKTPLLILGGLPLDNEALLKRLGLGVSRKPLPDGLTLKVLDPALAGNFEAPVKLRTRDLPAVQTLPGGPTPVVSLSGPGGTFVPMGVASWGGFAFGPYVMEDGPEASRWIIDPFAFTAKTLQLPPLPVPDPTTENGRRIATVHIDGDAFASKAEIPGAPFSGQVVLEQFIQPHPFLTSASIIEGEVGPKGRYPELTAQLEPIARRLFADPKVEVATHTFSHPFFWQPAVAEQSENFEAQYGYMMQIPGYDKVDFTREIVGSTRYINERLTTPQKPVKMVFWSGDAQPDAATLKLAYDNGLLNVNGGNSHITRSQPSVSGLYPFIRPTPGGLQFYAPIINENVYTNLWRGPYYGFRDLLYTFERTEHPRRLRGLHLYYHFYSGTKQASLKVMEEIYQGMAAEHPISLWMSDYLSRLRGFYTASLAREDDGSWSIKALDGLRTLRLDPRLGWPDLQRSRGIAGVRDLPQGRYVHLAGAQARLVLRDSRDPTPALEEANIPLQQWDYLSPTRIRFAFAGQFPLELTLRASSACEVRVGRERYKSQPAAAGLQTFKLPLTRVSDGEIVCG
;
A
#
# COMPACT_ATOMS: atom_id res chain seq x y z
N MET A 1 42.28 21.15 51.46
CA MET A 1 42.40 20.74 52.88
C MET A 1 41.17 21.25 53.62
N GLY A 2 40.50 20.37 54.38
CA GLY A 2 39.32 20.73 55.20
C GLY A 2 38.12 19.82 54.94
N TRP A 3 38.12 18.67 55.61
CA TRP A 3 37.11 17.60 55.59
C TRP A 3 35.96 17.85 56.59
N TRP A 4 34.98 16.93 56.56
CA TRP A 4 33.91 16.58 57.55
C TRP A 4 32.54 17.24 57.29
N SER A 5 31.38 16.57 57.32
CA SER A 5 30.99 15.15 57.40
C SER A 5 29.44 15.07 57.26
N ARG A 6 28.94 13.91 56.83
CA ARG A 6 27.54 13.55 56.53
C ARG A 6 26.58 13.65 57.72
N LEU A 7 25.29 13.95 57.49
CA LEU A 7 24.15 13.19 58.03
C LEU A 7 22.83 13.48 57.30
N THR A 8 22.20 12.40 56.86
CA THR A 8 20.89 12.22 56.20
C THR A 8 19.73 12.49 57.16
N VAL A 9 18.60 13.07 56.72
CA VAL A 9 17.21 12.60 57.02
C VAL A 9 16.22 13.25 56.04
N TRP A 10 15.30 12.41 55.59
CA TRP A 10 14.18 12.59 54.67
C TRP A 10 13.18 13.70 55.04
N LEU A 11 12.65 14.40 54.03
CA LEU A 11 11.35 15.06 54.10
C LEU A 11 10.60 14.91 52.76
N LEU A 12 9.76 13.89 52.74
CA LEU A 12 8.42 13.82 52.14
C LEU A 12 8.20 14.63 50.85
N GLY A 13 8.47 13.96 49.74
CA GLY A 13 7.79 14.21 48.48
C GLY A 13 6.33 13.73 48.58
N SER A 14 5.44 14.69 48.82
CA SER A 14 4.00 14.54 48.60
C SER A 14 3.57 15.64 47.64
N LEU A 15 3.81 15.41 46.34
CA LEU A 15 3.18 16.14 45.26
C LEU A 15 2.92 15.17 44.11
N SER A 16 1.64 14.80 43.99
CA SER A 16 0.97 14.56 42.73
C SER A 16 1.38 13.32 41.93
N LEU A 17 1.07 12.13 42.47
CA LEU A 17 0.54 11.04 41.63
C LEU A 17 -0.90 11.40 41.22
N MET A 18 -1.05 12.37 40.32
CA MET A 18 -2.23 12.35 39.45
C MET A 18 -2.04 11.13 38.56
N GLY A 19 -2.69 10.03 38.93
CA GLY A 19 -2.85 8.90 38.05
C GLY A 19 -3.40 9.43 36.74
N THR A 20 -2.62 9.30 35.67
CA THR A 20 -3.12 9.51 34.31
C THR A 20 -4.28 8.55 34.13
N ALA A 21 -5.51 9.07 34.17
CA ALA A 21 -6.67 8.31 33.73
C ALA A 21 -6.31 7.71 32.37
N LEU A 22 -6.42 6.39 32.23
CA LEU A 22 -6.19 5.71 30.95
C LEU A 22 -7.12 6.38 29.93
N ALA A 23 -6.55 7.11 28.97
CA ALA A 23 -7.34 7.77 27.95
C ALA A 23 -8.17 6.71 27.21
N ALA A 24 -9.49 6.92 27.16
CA ALA A 24 -10.41 6.12 26.36
C ALA A 24 -9.94 6.06 24.90
N PRO A 25 -10.15 4.95 24.18
CA PRO A 25 -9.91 4.95 22.73
C PRO A 25 -10.84 5.98 22.08
N ALA A 26 -10.33 6.80 21.17
CA ALA A 26 -11.18 7.68 20.38
C ALA A 26 -11.91 6.88 19.29
N SER A 27 -11.30 5.80 18.81
CA SER A 27 -11.84 4.91 17.78
C SER A 27 -11.53 3.44 18.07
N VAL A 28 -12.39 2.54 17.58
CA VAL A 28 -12.19 1.09 17.67
C VAL A 28 -12.60 0.40 16.37
N ALA A 29 -11.93 -0.70 16.04
CA ALA A 29 -12.32 -1.61 14.97
C ALA A 29 -12.29 -3.07 15.44
N PHE A 30 -13.11 -3.89 14.81
CA PHE A 30 -13.18 -5.34 15.01
C PHE A 30 -13.04 -6.03 13.65
N TRP A 31 -12.18 -7.04 13.59
CA TRP A 31 -11.94 -7.83 12.39
C TRP A 31 -11.69 -9.30 12.72
N TYR A 32 -12.63 -10.18 12.39
CA TYR A 32 -12.54 -11.62 12.68
C TYR A 32 -12.34 -12.49 11.44
N ALA A 33 -12.23 -11.91 10.24
CA ALA A 33 -11.91 -12.67 9.04
C ALA A 33 -10.40 -12.93 8.85
N GLU A 34 -10.05 -13.90 8.02
CA GLU A 34 -8.66 -14.11 7.59
C GLU A 34 -8.08 -12.87 6.89
N LYS A 35 -6.75 -12.74 6.90
CA LYS A 35 -5.99 -11.71 6.17
C LYS A 35 -6.43 -10.27 6.52
N PRO A 36 -6.23 -9.84 7.77
CA PRO A 36 -6.64 -8.51 8.21
C PRO A 36 -6.02 -7.39 7.34
N PRO A 37 -6.79 -6.34 6.98
CA PRO A 37 -6.27 -5.19 6.26
C PRO A 37 -5.49 -4.27 7.21
N VAL A 38 -4.28 -4.71 7.57
CA VAL A 38 -3.44 -4.09 8.62
C VAL A 38 -3.26 -2.58 8.44
N ALA A 39 -2.97 -2.14 7.21
CA ALA A 39 -2.74 -0.73 6.91
C ALA A 39 -3.96 0.15 7.22
N GLU A 40 -5.16 -0.32 6.86
CA GLU A 40 -6.41 0.38 7.11
C GLU A 40 -6.85 0.27 8.56
N LEU A 41 -6.65 -0.89 9.21
CA LEU A 41 -6.91 -1.08 10.63
C LEU A 41 -6.02 -0.21 11.52
N ALA A 42 -4.80 0.12 11.09
CA ALA A 42 -3.92 1.04 11.82
C ALA A 42 -4.49 2.47 11.96
N GLN A 43 -5.55 2.82 11.22
CA GLN A 43 -6.25 4.10 11.38
C GLN A 43 -7.04 4.19 12.69
N PHE A 44 -7.37 3.06 13.30
CA PHE A 44 -8.12 3.01 14.57
C PHE A 44 -7.16 2.95 15.75
N ASP A 45 -7.59 3.46 16.91
CA ASP A 45 -6.75 3.43 18.12
C ASP A 45 -6.69 2.03 18.68
N TRP A 46 -7.84 1.35 18.78
CA TRP A 46 -7.94 -0.05 19.23
C TRP A 46 -8.43 -0.93 18.09
N VAL A 47 -7.81 -2.10 17.94
CA VAL A 47 -8.17 -3.07 16.90
C VAL A 47 -8.31 -4.44 17.52
N VAL A 48 -9.53 -4.99 17.53
CA VAL A 48 -9.81 -6.34 18.03
C VAL A 48 -9.73 -7.34 16.87
N LEU A 49 -8.93 -8.39 17.04
CA LEU A 49 -8.67 -9.41 16.03
C LEU A 49 -9.01 -10.80 16.54
N GLU A 50 -9.43 -11.68 15.63
CA GLU A 50 -9.36 -13.14 15.86
C GLU A 50 -7.89 -13.57 15.79
N PRO A 51 -7.26 -13.98 16.90
CA PRO A 51 -5.84 -14.27 16.93
C PRO A 51 -5.39 -15.41 16.00
N GLY A 52 -6.29 -16.32 15.59
CA GLY A 52 -5.99 -17.33 14.57
C GLY A 52 -5.76 -16.76 13.16
N HIS A 53 -6.18 -15.53 12.90
CA HIS A 53 -6.20 -14.93 11.56
C HIS A 53 -5.15 -13.84 11.34
N ALA A 54 -4.41 -13.46 12.38
CA ALA A 54 -3.36 -12.44 12.32
C ALA A 54 -1.99 -13.04 12.68
N SER A 55 -0.98 -12.77 11.85
CA SER A 55 0.40 -13.17 12.15
C SER A 55 1.05 -12.24 13.18
N ALA A 56 2.15 -12.67 13.80
CA ALA A 56 2.93 -11.79 14.68
C ALA A 56 3.50 -10.56 13.95
N ALA A 57 3.69 -10.64 12.63
CA ALA A 57 4.10 -9.48 11.83
C ALA A 57 2.96 -8.47 11.68
N ASP A 58 1.71 -8.94 11.51
CA ASP A 58 0.52 -8.09 11.44
C ASP A 58 0.29 -7.33 12.76
N VAL A 59 0.40 -8.03 13.89
CA VAL A 59 0.27 -7.43 15.24
C VAL A 59 1.32 -6.35 15.46
N ARG A 60 2.59 -6.62 15.09
CA ARG A 60 3.66 -5.62 15.17
C ARG A 60 3.40 -4.42 14.25
N ALA A 61 2.97 -4.67 13.02
CA ALA A 61 2.70 -3.59 12.07
C ALA A 61 1.54 -2.67 12.52
N LEU A 62 0.51 -3.22 13.19
CA LEU A 62 -0.52 -2.39 13.83
C LEU A 62 0.06 -1.51 14.94
N HIS A 63 0.88 -2.10 15.82
CA HIS A 63 1.55 -1.38 16.90
C HIS A 63 2.46 -0.26 16.36
N ASP A 64 3.29 -0.55 15.37
CA ASP A 64 4.19 0.42 14.73
C ASP A 64 3.41 1.51 13.97
N GLY A 65 2.20 1.19 13.51
CA GLY A 65 1.22 2.14 12.96
C GLY A 65 0.47 2.96 14.01
N GLY A 66 0.75 2.76 15.30
CA GLY A 66 0.15 3.49 16.41
C GLY A 66 -1.18 2.94 16.92
N ALA A 67 -1.64 1.79 16.42
CA ALA A 67 -2.83 1.09 16.91
C ALA A 67 -2.48 0.14 18.07
N GLN A 68 -3.44 -0.10 18.95
CA GLN A 68 -3.35 -1.08 20.02
C GLN A 68 -4.09 -2.36 19.61
N PRO A 69 -3.38 -3.44 19.26
CA PRO A 69 -4.01 -4.70 18.90
C PRO A 69 -4.52 -5.43 20.14
N PHE A 70 -5.78 -5.86 20.09
CA PHE A 70 -6.47 -6.69 21.06
C PHE A 70 -6.79 -8.05 20.44
N ALA A 71 -6.62 -9.12 21.21
CA ALA A 71 -7.04 -10.45 20.79
C ALA A 71 -8.43 -10.78 21.35
N TYR A 72 -9.30 -11.32 20.51
CA TYR A 72 -10.55 -11.95 20.94
C TYR A 72 -10.26 -13.15 21.85
N LEU A 73 -10.99 -13.26 22.96
CA LEU A 73 -10.97 -14.40 23.86
C LEU A 73 -12.36 -14.62 24.47
N SER A 74 -13.04 -15.69 24.06
CA SER A 74 -14.28 -16.15 24.70
C SER A 74 -13.98 -16.73 26.09
N ILE A 75 -14.60 -16.17 27.13
CA ILE A 75 -14.38 -16.58 28.53
C ILE A 75 -15.40 -17.61 28.99
N GLY A 76 -16.68 -17.41 28.67
CA GLY A 76 -17.79 -18.26 29.09
C GLY A 76 -18.04 -19.47 28.20
N GLU A 77 -17.52 -19.46 26.96
CA GLU A 77 -17.84 -20.49 25.97
C GLU A 77 -16.60 -20.99 25.21
N PHE A 78 -16.62 -22.26 24.84
CA PHE A 78 -15.67 -22.86 23.90
C PHE A 78 -16.31 -22.91 22.50
N ALA A 79 -15.61 -22.39 21.49
CA ALA A 79 -16.03 -22.46 20.10
C ALA A 79 -15.73 -23.85 19.52
N GLY A 80 -16.78 -24.64 19.29
CA GLY A 80 -16.66 -26.00 18.76
C GLY A 80 -17.65 -26.97 19.39
N ASP A 81 -17.76 -28.15 18.79
CA ASP A 81 -18.61 -29.23 19.28
C ASP A 81 -17.92 -30.07 20.38
N ALA A 82 -18.64 -31.08 20.88
CA ALA A 82 -18.12 -31.99 21.91
C ALA A 82 -16.85 -32.73 21.48
N ALA A 83 -16.71 -33.07 20.19
CA ALA A 83 -15.54 -33.77 19.66
C ALA A 83 -14.32 -32.84 19.62
N ALA A 84 -14.50 -31.58 19.21
CA ALA A 84 -13.46 -30.56 19.27
C ALA A 84 -13.01 -30.29 20.71
N LEU A 85 -13.96 -30.25 21.66
CA LEU A 85 -13.68 -30.05 23.07
C LEU A 85 -12.89 -31.21 23.69
N GLU A 86 -13.24 -32.46 23.33
CA GLU A 86 -12.52 -33.65 23.75
C GLU A 86 -11.10 -33.67 23.19
N LYS A 87 -10.94 -33.35 21.91
CA LYS A 87 -9.62 -33.23 21.27
C LYS A 87 -8.76 -32.16 21.92
N ALA A 88 -9.36 -31.09 22.44
CA ALA A 88 -8.67 -30.05 23.18
C ALA A 88 -8.34 -30.45 24.64
N GLY A 89 -8.83 -31.59 25.12
CA GLY A 89 -8.63 -32.05 26.50
C GLY A 89 -9.43 -31.25 27.53
N LEU A 90 -10.52 -30.58 27.09
CA LEU A 90 -11.27 -29.62 27.92
C LEU A 90 -12.63 -30.16 28.39
N SER A 91 -12.98 -31.41 28.08
CA SER A 91 -14.30 -31.99 28.39
C SER A 91 -14.70 -31.90 29.86
N ALA A 92 -13.74 -32.03 30.78
CA ALA A 92 -14.00 -31.92 32.22
C ALA A 92 -14.41 -30.50 32.67
N GLY A 93 -14.30 -29.50 31.80
CA GLY A 93 -14.73 -28.13 32.02
C GLY A 93 -16.08 -27.78 31.39
N ALA A 94 -16.73 -28.69 30.67
CA ALA A 94 -18.03 -28.43 30.03
C ALA A 94 -19.15 -28.28 31.07
N SER A 95 -20.07 -27.35 30.85
CA SER A 95 -21.37 -27.36 31.52
C SER A 95 -22.37 -28.26 30.75
N PRO A 96 -23.54 -28.60 31.32
CA PRO A 96 -24.58 -29.33 30.59
C PRO A 96 -25.25 -28.54 29.44
N VAL A 97 -24.90 -27.26 29.25
CA VAL A 97 -25.59 -26.34 28.32
C VAL A 97 -24.74 -26.09 27.09
N ALA A 98 -25.32 -26.30 25.91
CA ALA A 98 -24.74 -25.89 24.63
C ALA A 98 -25.52 -24.71 24.05
N ASN A 99 -24.81 -23.70 23.56
CA ASN A 99 -25.40 -22.53 22.93
C ASN A 99 -25.57 -22.80 21.43
N LYS A 100 -26.73 -23.37 21.07
CA LYS A 100 -27.03 -23.79 19.69
C LYS A 100 -27.05 -22.64 18.69
N ALA A 101 -27.35 -21.41 19.13
CA ALA A 101 -27.40 -20.25 18.24
C ALA A 101 -26.03 -19.91 17.65
N TRP A 102 -24.96 -20.17 18.41
CA TRP A 102 -23.58 -19.84 18.06
C TRP A 102 -22.69 -21.07 17.84
N GLY A 103 -23.23 -22.28 18.01
CA GLY A 103 -22.47 -23.53 17.81
C GLY A 103 -21.34 -23.70 18.83
N SER A 104 -21.55 -23.25 20.06
CA SER A 104 -20.56 -23.21 21.13
C SER A 104 -21.00 -23.98 22.37
N GLN A 105 -20.03 -24.39 23.18
CA GLN A 105 -20.24 -25.09 24.45
C GLN A 105 -20.08 -24.12 25.62
N VAL A 106 -21.09 -23.98 26.49
CA VAL A 106 -20.96 -23.17 27.72
C VAL A 106 -20.05 -23.90 28.70
N MET A 107 -19.04 -23.20 29.22
CA MET A 107 -18.00 -23.76 30.08
C MET A 107 -18.26 -23.44 31.55
N ASN A 108 -17.89 -24.37 32.43
CA ASN A 108 -17.89 -24.16 33.87
C ASN A 108 -16.67 -23.32 34.27
N LEU A 109 -16.89 -22.06 34.66
CA LEU A 109 -15.86 -21.09 35.03
C LEU A 109 -15.10 -21.43 36.32
N ALA A 110 -15.64 -22.34 37.14
CA ALA A 110 -14.98 -22.87 38.32
C ALA A 110 -14.08 -24.08 38.01
N ALA A 111 -14.19 -24.68 36.82
CA ALA A 111 -13.41 -25.87 36.45
C ALA A 111 -11.92 -25.52 36.27
N PRO A 112 -10.99 -26.18 37.00
CA PRO A 112 -9.56 -25.87 36.92
C PRO A 112 -8.97 -26.00 35.51
N VAL A 113 -9.45 -26.97 34.72
CA VAL A 113 -8.98 -27.22 33.35
C VAL A 113 -9.28 -26.02 32.43
N TRP A 114 -10.48 -25.45 32.53
CA TRP A 114 -10.89 -24.30 31.72
C TRP A 114 -10.18 -23.01 32.16
N ARG A 115 -10.06 -22.79 33.47
CA ARG A 115 -9.32 -21.64 34.01
C ARG A 115 -7.84 -21.65 33.58
N THR A 116 -7.17 -22.79 33.70
CA THR A 116 -5.77 -22.94 33.28
C THR A 116 -5.63 -22.66 31.79
N HIS A 117 -6.51 -23.24 30.96
CA HIS A 117 -6.54 -22.98 29.52
C HIS A 117 -6.63 -21.49 29.18
N LEU A 118 -7.56 -20.75 29.79
CA LEU A 118 -7.72 -19.32 29.54
C LEU A 118 -6.52 -18.48 30.00
N LEU A 119 -5.94 -18.80 31.17
CA LEU A 119 -4.77 -18.07 31.68
C LEU A 119 -3.51 -18.34 30.84
N GLU A 120 -3.32 -19.56 30.37
CA GLU A 120 -2.24 -19.92 29.45
C GLU A 120 -2.43 -19.26 28.08
N ARG A 121 -3.67 -19.26 27.56
CA ARG A 121 -4.01 -18.59 26.31
C ARG A 121 -3.74 -17.09 26.38
N ALA A 122 -4.13 -16.42 27.46
CA ALA A 122 -3.83 -15.01 27.69
C ALA A 122 -2.32 -14.73 27.70
N ALA A 123 -1.52 -15.60 28.34
CA ALA A 123 -0.06 -15.48 28.35
C ALA A 123 0.57 -15.68 26.96
N GLN A 124 0.02 -16.59 26.14
CA GLN A 124 0.46 -16.76 24.75
C GLN A 124 0.16 -15.52 23.90
N LEU A 125 -1.04 -14.94 24.06
CA LEU A 125 -1.45 -13.74 23.33
C LEU A 125 -0.60 -12.52 23.72
N ALA A 126 -0.26 -12.36 25.00
CA ALA A 126 0.72 -11.35 25.43
C ALA A 126 2.07 -11.52 24.72
N LYS A 127 2.59 -12.76 24.66
CA LYS A 127 3.86 -13.06 23.98
C LYS A 127 3.80 -12.82 22.47
N ALA A 128 2.62 -12.94 21.86
CA ALA A 128 2.40 -12.64 20.45
C ALA A 128 2.38 -11.13 20.14
N GLY A 129 2.43 -10.26 21.16
CA GLY A 129 2.53 -8.81 21.01
C GLY A 129 1.19 -8.07 21.15
N TYR A 130 0.11 -8.76 21.53
CA TYR A 130 -1.16 -8.10 21.81
C TYR A 130 -1.05 -7.19 23.03
N THR A 131 -1.68 -6.02 22.95
CA THR A 131 -1.70 -5.00 24.02
C THR A 131 -2.92 -5.12 24.93
N GLY A 132 -3.89 -5.96 24.55
CA GLY A 132 -5.06 -6.24 25.36
C GLY A 132 -5.85 -7.45 24.87
N LEU A 133 -6.90 -7.78 25.60
CA LEU A 133 -7.82 -8.86 25.29
C LEU A 133 -9.25 -8.32 25.26
N PHE A 134 -9.99 -8.66 24.21
CA PHE A 134 -11.43 -8.48 24.17
C PHE A 134 -12.09 -9.75 24.72
N LEU A 135 -12.72 -9.62 25.88
CA LEU A 135 -13.25 -10.73 26.67
C LEU A 135 -14.73 -10.88 26.38
N ASP A 136 -15.07 -11.92 25.64
CA ASP A 136 -16.46 -12.19 25.24
C ASP A 136 -17.12 -13.25 26.13
N THR A 137 -18.44 -13.42 25.95
CA THR A 137 -19.29 -14.42 26.61
C THR A 137 -19.28 -14.33 28.15
N LEU A 138 -19.10 -13.11 28.67
CA LEU A 138 -19.08 -12.84 30.11
C LEU A 138 -20.44 -13.04 30.80
N ASP A 139 -21.53 -13.15 30.03
CA ASP A 139 -22.90 -13.35 30.48
C ASP A 139 -23.44 -14.77 30.18
N SER A 140 -22.67 -15.65 29.52
CA SER A 140 -23.13 -17.01 29.17
C SER A 140 -23.46 -17.88 30.39
N PHE A 141 -22.95 -17.54 31.58
CA PHE A 141 -23.36 -18.20 32.82
C PHE A 141 -24.85 -18.00 33.15
N GLN A 142 -25.53 -17.02 32.56
CA GLN A 142 -26.98 -16.85 32.71
C GLN A 142 -27.77 -18.01 32.07
N LEU A 143 -27.15 -18.74 31.13
CA LEU A 143 -27.76 -19.88 30.44
C LEU A 143 -27.77 -21.16 31.29
N VAL A 144 -26.95 -21.25 32.35
CA VAL A 144 -26.99 -22.39 33.27
C VAL A 144 -28.19 -22.31 34.23
N ALA A 145 -28.46 -23.41 34.93
CA ALA A 145 -29.53 -23.49 35.92
C ALA A 145 -29.36 -22.39 37.00
N GLU A 146 -30.48 -21.85 37.47
CA GLU A 146 -30.52 -20.66 38.32
C GLU A 146 -29.73 -20.82 39.63
N ASP A 147 -29.75 -22.01 40.21
CA ASP A 147 -29.00 -22.39 41.42
C ASP A 147 -27.47 -22.42 41.21
N GLN A 148 -27.00 -22.49 39.97
CA GLN A 148 -25.58 -22.48 39.62
C GLN A 148 -25.05 -21.09 39.26
N ARG A 149 -25.93 -20.14 38.94
CA ARG A 149 -25.53 -18.82 38.38
C ARG A 149 -24.61 -18.04 39.31
N GLU A 150 -24.90 -17.97 40.61
CA GLU A 150 -24.07 -17.21 41.55
C GLU A 150 -22.67 -17.82 41.70
N THR A 151 -22.58 -19.16 41.73
CA THR A 151 -21.29 -19.87 41.78
C THR A 151 -20.46 -19.56 40.54
N GLN A 152 -21.07 -19.56 39.35
CA GLN A 152 -20.39 -19.19 38.10
C GLN A 152 -20.01 -17.72 38.06
N ARG A 153 -20.86 -16.81 38.55
CA ARG A 153 -20.58 -15.36 38.63
C ARG A 153 -19.37 -15.06 39.54
N LEU A 154 -19.28 -15.70 40.70
CA LEU A 154 -18.12 -15.59 41.59
C LEU A 154 -16.85 -16.18 40.96
N ALA A 155 -16.98 -17.31 40.25
CA ALA A 155 -15.88 -17.91 39.50
C ALA A 155 -15.39 -16.99 38.37
N LEU A 156 -16.30 -16.33 37.64
CA LEU A 156 -15.99 -15.31 36.64
C LEU A 156 -15.23 -14.14 37.26
N LYS A 157 -15.76 -13.57 38.34
CA LYS A 157 -15.12 -12.45 39.06
C LYS A 157 -13.68 -12.78 39.43
N SER A 158 -13.48 -13.94 40.08
CA SER A 158 -12.15 -14.37 40.50
C SER A 158 -11.21 -14.65 39.32
N LEU A 159 -11.73 -15.17 38.19
CA LEU A 159 -10.97 -15.39 36.97
C LEU A 159 -10.45 -14.08 36.38
N LEU A 160 -11.32 -13.09 36.24
CA LEU A 160 -10.98 -11.79 35.65
C LEU A 160 -9.96 -11.04 36.53
N ALA A 161 -10.14 -11.06 37.85
CA ALA A 161 -9.16 -10.51 38.80
C ALA A 161 -7.80 -11.22 38.69
N GLU A 162 -7.80 -12.55 38.57
CA GLU A 162 -6.58 -13.33 38.41
C GLU A 162 -5.89 -13.06 37.07
N LEU A 163 -6.66 -12.95 35.99
CA LEU A 163 -6.13 -12.65 34.66
C LEU A 163 -5.44 -11.28 34.65
N HIS A 164 -6.09 -10.24 35.20
CA HIS A 164 -5.51 -8.91 35.32
C HIS A 164 -4.23 -8.91 36.16
N ARG A 165 -4.22 -9.64 37.29
CA ARG A 165 -3.04 -9.76 38.15
C ARG A 165 -1.87 -10.49 37.46
N ARG A 166 -2.14 -11.55 36.70
CA ARG A 166 -1.10 -12.33 36.01
C ARG A 166 -0.61 -11.65 34.72
N GLN A 167 -1.44 -10.84 34.07
CA GLN A 167 -1.13 -10.13 32.82
C GLN A 167 -1.42 -8.63 32.94
N PRO A 168 -0.74 -7.89 33.83
CA PRO A 168 -1.06 -6.48 34.11
C PRO A 168 -0.79 -5.54 32.92
N ALA A 169 0.00 -5.98 31.93
CA ALA A 169 0.25 -5.24 30.70
C ALA A 169 -0.91 -5.34 29.69
N LEU A 170 -1.77 -6.35 29.81
CA LEU A 170 -2.92 -6.52 28.92
C LEU A 170 -4.09 -5.67 29.42
N LYS A 171 -4.56 -4.75 28.58
CA LYS A 171 -5.84 -4.07 28.80
C LYS A 171 -6.98 -5.07 28.64
N LEU A 172 -7.89 -5.14 29.61
CA LEU A 172 -9.04 -6.02 29.53
C LEU A 172 -10.25 -5.25 29.03
N PHE A 173 -10.70 -5.55 27.83
CA PHE A 173 -11.85 -4.93 27.19
C PHE A 173 -13.03 -5.90 27.28
N PHE A 174 -14.01 -5.60 28.13
CA PHE A 174 -15.10 -6.53 28.41
C PHE A 174 -16.20 -6.38 27.35
N ASN A 175 -16.76 -7.48 26.86
CA ASN A 175 -18.09 -7.45 26.25
C ASN A 175 -19.14 -7.62 27.36
N ARG A 176 -19.91 -6.57 27.65
CA ARG A 176 -20.84 -6.51 28.79
C ARG A 176 -20.12 -6.80 30.12
N GLY A 177 -20.46 -7.90 30.81
CA GLY A 177 -19.90 -8.26 32.12
C GLY A 177 -20.47 -7.44 33.29
N PHE A 178 -21.71 -6.96 33.17
CA PHE A 178 -22.35 -6.07 34.14
C PHE A 178 -22.49 -6.67 35.55
N GLU A 179 -22.59 -8.00 35.65
CA GLU A 179 -22.80 -8.72 36.90
C GLU A 179 -21.54 -8.85 37.77
N VAL A 180 -20.37 -8.56 37.20
CA VAL A 180 -19.07 -8.68 37.90
C VAL A 180 -18.26 -7.39 37.88
N GLN A 181 -18.47 -6.52 36.89
CA GLN A 181 -17.69 -5.28 36.76
C GLN A 181 -17.74 -4.38 38.00
N PRO A 182 -18.89 -4.14 38.67
CA PRO A 182 -18.94 -3.29 39.86
C PRO A 182 -18.05 -3.78 41.03
N GLU A 183 -17.75 -5.08 41.07
CA GLU A 183 -16.88 -5.70 42.09
C GLU A 183 -15.41 -5.80 41.63
N LEU A 184 -15.07 -5.28 40.45
CA LEU A 184 -13.74 -5.33 39.83
C LEU A 184 -13.23 -3.92 39.46
N PRO A 185 -13.09 -3.00 40.42
CA PRO A 185 -12.63 -1.64 40.13
C PRO A 185 -11.21 -1.66 39.53
N GLY A 186 -11.01 -0.91 38.45
CA GLY A 186 -9.72 -0.78 37.75
C GLY A 186 -9.32 -1.96 36.87
N VAL A 187 -10.11 -3.03 36.79
CA VAL A 187 -9.80 -4.22 35.99
C VAL A 187 -10.14 -4.04 34.52
N ALA A 188 -11.34 -3.51 34.22
CA ALA A 188 -11.80 -3.28 32.86
C ALA A 188 -11.24 -1.96 32.33
N ALA A 189 -10.54 -2.01 31.19
CA ALA A 189 -10.05 -0.84 30.47
C ALA A 189 -11.14 -0.19 29.62
N ALA A 190 -12.12 -0.96 29.16
CA ALA A 190 -13.33 -0.49 28.51
C ALA A 190 -14.42 -1.58 28.53
N MET A 191 -15.64 -1.22 28.12
CA MET A 191 -16.79 -2.12 28.05
C MET A 191 -17.53 -1.96 26.71
N ALA A 192 -17.77 -3.05 26.00
CA ALA A 192 -18.58 -3.09 24.79
C ALA A 192 -20.03 -3.46 25.12
N VAL A 193 -20.95 -2.94 24.32
CA VAL A 193 -22.37 -3.26 24.37
C VAL A 193 -22.88 -3.54 22.95
N GLU A 194 -23.49 -4.70 22.79
CA GLU A 194 -24.15 -5.15 21.55
C GLU A 194 -25.65 -5.35 21.85
N SER A 195 -26.55 -4.48 21.41
CA SER A 195 -26.36 -3.19 20.71
C SER A 195 -27.33 -2.17 21.32
N LEU A 196 -27.23 -0.87 20.98
CA LEU A 196 -28.10 0.18 21.53
C LEU A 196 -29.25 0.56 20.60
N TYR A 197 -29.03 0.61 19.29
CA TYR A 197 -30.03 1.09 18.33
C TYR A 197 -30.28 0.14 17.17
N ALA A 198 -29.23 -0.40 16.56
CA ALA A 198 -29.25 -1.30 15.42
C ALA A 198 -28.51 -2.60 15.81
N GLY A 199 -29.29 -3.65 16.06
CA GLY A 199 -28.78 -4.95 16.51
C GLY A 199 -28.90 -6.04 15.45
N TRP A 200 -28.31 -7.19 15.77
CA TRP A 200 -28.42 -8.42 15.00
C TRP A 200 -29.21 -9.47 15.79
N ASP A 201 -30.19 -10.10 15.15
CA ASP A 201 -30.85 -11.30 15.68
C ASP A 201 -30.14 -12.54 15.11
N ALA A 202 -29.27 -13.16 15.91
CA ALA A 202 -28.51 -14.33 15.48
C ALA A 202 -29.40 -15.56 15.20
N GLY A 203 -30.54 -15.69 15.88
CA GLY A 203 -31.47 -16.80 15.68
C GLY A 203 -32.22 -16.72 14.35
N LYS A 204 -32.61 -15.50 13.95
CA LYS A 204 -33.28 -15.24 12.67
C LYS A 204 -32.34 -14.87 11.52
N LYS A 205 -31.08 -14.55 11.84
CA LYS A 205 -30.09 -13.98 10.93
C LYS A 205 -30.59 -12.72 10.22
N THR A 206 -31.13 -11.79 11.00
CA THR A 206 -31.69 -10.52 10.47
C THR A 206 -31.26 -9.31 11.29
N TYR A 207 -30.99 -8.19 10.61
CA TYR A 207 -30.84 -6.88 11.24
C TYR A 207 -32.16 -6.45 11.88
N ARG A 208 -32.11 -5.84 13.06
CA ARG A 208 -33.30 -5.35 13.77
C ARG A 208 -33.02 -4.08 14.56
N PRO A 209 -34.00 -3.18 14.74
CA PRO A 209 -33.89 -2.15 15.75
C PRO A 209 -33.87 -2.79 17.15
N VAL A 210 -33.04 -2.24 18.04
CA VAL A 210 -33.03 -2.63 19.46
C VAL A 210 -34.30 -2.09 20.12
N SER A 211 -34.95 -2.89 20.96
CA SER A 211 -36.20 -2.50 21.60
C SER A 211 -35.98 -1.40 22.65
N GLU A 212 -37.04 -0.63 22.95
CA GLU A 212 -36.97 0.35 24.04
C GLU A 212 -36.72 -0.31 25.39
N GLN A 213 -37.37 -1.45 25.64
CA GLN A 213 -37.17 -2.25 26.85
C GLN A 213 -35.71 -2.70 27.04
N ASP A 214 -35.04 -3.14 25.96
CA ASP A 214 -33.62 -3.53 26.03
C ASP A 214 -32.73 -2.32 26.37
N ARG A 215 -33.02 -1.15 25.77
CA ARG A 215 -32.29 0.09 26.08
C ARG A 215 -32.50 0.53 27.52
N GLU A 216 -33.73 0.48 28.03
CA GLU A 216 -34.06 0.82 29.42
C GLU A 216 -33.35 -0.12 30.40
N TRP A 217 -33.22 -1.41 30.05
CA TRP A 217 -32.47 -2.38 30.85
C TRP A 217 -30.96 -2.12 30.84
N LEU A 218 -30.39 -1.71 29.69
CA LEU A 218 -28.97 -1.39 29.54
C LEU A 218 -28.57 -0.07 30.23
N LYS A 219 -29.45 0.94 30.22
CA LYS A 219 -29.17 2.30 30.70
C LYS A 219 -28.50 2.35 32.09
N PRO A 220 -29.09 1.80 33.18
CA PRO A 220 -28.48 1.89 34.50
C PRO A 220 -27.14 1.14 34.60
N ARG A 221 -26.94 0.10 33.80
CA ARG A 221 -25.69 -0.69 33.75
C ARG A 221 -24.56 0.07 33.05
N ILE A 222 -24.89 0.75 31.96
CA ILE A 222 -23.99 1.64 31.23
C ILE A 222 -23.62 2.84 32.12
N GLU A 223 -24.58 3.44 32.81
CA GLU A 223 -24.36 4.55 33.74
C GLU A 223 -23.41 4.14 34.88
N ALA A 224 -23.56 2.93 35.42
CA ALA A 224 -22.63 2.39 36.42
C ALA A 224 -21.19 2.27 35.87
N ALA A 225 -21.01 1.72 34.66
CA ALA A 225 -19.69 1.61 34.03
C ALA A 225 -19.06 3.00 33.78
N ARG A 226 -19.83 3.94 33.24
CA ARG A 226 -19.39 5.33 33.01
C ARG A 226 -19.01 6.03 34.32
N SER A 227 -19.80 5.83 35.38
CA SER A 227 -19.52 6.41 36.71
C SER A 227 -18.24 5.85 37.34
N ALA A 228 -17.85 4.62 36.98
CA ALA A 228 -16.57 4.02 37.34
C ALA A 228 -15.40 4.47 36.43
N GLY A 229 -15.64 5.41 35.50
CA GLY A 229 -14.64 5.89 34.55
C GLY A 229 -14.32 4.93 33.41
N ILE A 230 -15.17 3.93 33.17
CA ILE A 230 -14.96 2.93 32.11
C ILE A 230 -15.56 3.45 30.80
N PRO A 231 -14.76 3.60 29.73
CA PRO A 231 -15.27 3.95 28.40
C PRO A 231 -16.22 2.87 27.87
N VAL A 232 -17.32 3.30 27.25
CA VAL A 232 -18.32 2.39 26.69
C VAL A 232 -18.29 2.43 25.16
N ILE A 233 -18.04 1.26 24.56
CA ILE A 233 -18.03 1.02 23.13
C ILE A 233 -19.41 0.51 22.73
N ALA A 234 -20.04 1.14 21.74
CA ALA A 234 -21.31 0.68 21.17
C ALA A 234 -21.04 -0.04 19.84
N ILE A 235 -21.27 -1.36 19.81
CA ILE A 235 -21.14 -2.15 18.58
C ILE A 235 -22.55 -2.31 18.00
N GLU A 236 -22.73 -1.80 16.79
CA GLU A 236 -24.01 -1.77 16.09
C GLU A 236 -23.91 -2.49 14.75
N TYR A 237 -25.04 -3.05 14.32
CA TYR A 237 -25.11 -3.86 13.10
C TYR A 237 -26.05 -3.24 12.08
N LEU A 238 -25.48 -2.81 10.95
CA LEU A 238 -26.21 -2.34 9.78
C LEU A 238 -25.63 -2.97 8.51
N PRO A 239 -26.47 -3.22 7.49
CA PRO A 239 -25.99 -3.82 6.26
C PRO A 239 -25.14 -2.83 5.43
N PRO A 240 -24.21 -3.32 4.58
CA PRO A 240 -23.24 -2.48 3.88
C PRO A 240 -23.83 -1.34 3.04
N GLU A 241 -25.00 -1.55 2.43
CA GLU A 241 -25.70 -0.58 1.59
C GLU A 241 -26.25 0.64 2.36
N GLN A 242 -26.34 0.54 3.69
CA GLN A 242 -26.82 1.59 4.61
C GLN A 242 -25.66 2.41 5.22
N ARG A 243 -24.56 2.58 4.49
CA ARG A 243 -23.35 3.29 4.96
C ARG A 243 -23.60 4.72 5.46
N GLU A 244 -24.50 5.49 4.83
CA GLU A 244 -24.84 6.83 5.31
C GLU A 244 -25.65 6.79 6.62
N GLU A 245 -26.48 5.77 6.80
CA GLU A 245 -27.19 5.56 8.06
C GLU A 245 -26.23 5.19 9.18
N ALA A 246 -25.26 4.31 8.88
CA ALA A 246 -24.17 3.98 9.78
C ALA A 246 -23.35 5.22 10.20
N ARG A 247 -23.09 6.18 9.28
CA ARG A 247 -22.44 7.46 9.63
C ARG A 247 -23.27 8.31 10.58
N ARG A 248 -24.59 8.42 10.33
CA ARG A 248 -25.51 9.16 11.20
C ARG A 248 -25.61 8.52 12.59
N LEU A 249 -25.71 7.21 12.65
CA LEU A 249 -25.75 6.45 13.90
C LEU A 249 -24.43 6.58 14.68
N ALA A 250 -23.29 6.47 14.01
CA ALA A 250 -21.98 6.66 14.63
C ALA A 250 -21.87 8.07 15.25
N LYS A 251 -22.31 9.11 14.52
CA LYS A 251 -22.32 10.48 15.05
C LYS A 251 -23.20 10.58 16.30
N ARG A 252 -24.44 10.07 16.23
CA ARG A 252 -25.38 10.07 17.36
C ARG A 252 -24.78 9.42 18.60
N LEU A 253 -24.18 8.23 18.44
CA LEU A 253 -23.55 7.51 19.54
C LEU A 253 -22.39 8.30 20.17
N ARG A 254 -21.60 9.02 19.36
CA ARG A 254 -20.56 9.92 19.90
C ARG A 254 -21.15 11.08 20.69
N ASP A 255 -22.19 11.73 20.17
CA ASP A 255 -22.88 12.82 20.86
C ASP A 255 -23.47 12.34 22.22
N GLU A 256 -23.83 11.05 22.31
CA GLU A 256 -24.31 10.39 23.54
C GLU A 256 -23.17 9.88 24.46
N GLY A 257 -21.90 10.11 24.10
CA GLY A 257 -20.72 9.78 24.89
C GLY A 257 -20.21 8.34 24.74
N TYR A 258 -20.56 7.65 23.65
CA TYR A 258 -20.04 6.32 23.32
C TYR A 258 -18.92 6.39 22.28
N VAL A 259 -18.08 5.34 22.25
CA VAL A 259 -17.17 5.08 21.13
C VAL A 259 -17.89 4.11 20.17
N PRO A 260 -18.36 4.56 19.00
CA PRO A 260 -19.14 3.71 18.11
C PRO A 260 -18.27 2.77 17.28
N TYR A 261 -18.82 1.62 16.93
CA TYR A 261 -18.38 0.82 15.79
C TYR A 261 -19.59 0.19 15.10
N ILE A 262 -19.95 0.70 13.93
CA ILE A 262 -21.09 0.19 13.15
C ILE A 262 -20.54 -0.71 12.04
N THR A 263 -20.96 -1.97 12.00
CA THR A 263 -20.38 -3.01 11.12
C THR A 263 -21.40 -4.10 10.75
N THR A 264 -20.95 -5.20 10.13
CA THR A 264 -21.73 -6.40 9.85
C THR A 264 -21.49 -7.48 10.93
N PRO A 265 -22.44 -8.39 11.18
CA PRO A 265 -22.32 -9.42 12.22
C PRO A 265 -21.14 -10.38 12.04
N ASP A 266 -20.66 -10.56 10.80
CA ASP A 266 -19.52 -11.42 10.50
C ASP A 266 -18.16 -10.77 10.84
N LEU A 267 -18.13 -9.46 11.13
CA LEU A 267 -16.93 -8.70 11.46
C LEU A 267 -15.80 -8.87 10.41
N ASN A 268 -16.19 -8.97 9.14
CA ASN A 268 -15.32 -9.23 7.98
C ASN A 268 -15.24 -8.03 7.02
N THR A 269 -15.74 -6.87 7.46
CA THR A 269 -15.68 -5.60 6.72
C THR A 269 -15.26 -4.49 7.69
N LEU A 270 -14.69 -3.41 7.16
CA LEU A 270 -14.35 -2.26 7.98
C LEU A 270 -15.59 -1.42 8.27
N GLY A 271 -15.96 -1.41 9.55
CA GLY A 271 -17.04 -0.59 10.08
C GLY A 271 -16.71 0.90 10.15
N ILE A 272 -17.65 1.68 10.68
CA ILE A 272 -17.53 3.12 10.89
C ILE A 272 -17.40 3.41 12.39
N SER A 273 -16.38 4.16 12.78
CA SER A 273 -16.16 4.67 14.15
C SER A 273 -16.17 6.22 14.16
N SER A 274 -15.33 6.86 14.97
CA SER A 274 -15.00 8.30 14.89
C SER A 274 -14.04 8.64 13.73
N VAL A 275 -13.42 7.62 13.16
CA VAL A 275 -12.56 7.71 11.98
C VAL A 275 -13.29 7.10 10.79
N ALA A 276 -13.32 7.83 9.68
CA ALA A 276 -13.92 7.37 8.43
C ALA A 276 -12.82 7.11 7.39
N LEU A 277 -12.57 5.82 7.09
CA LEU A 277 -11.60 5.44 6.08
C LEU A 277 -12.00 5.99 4.70
N GLN A 278 -11.01 6.52 3.97
CA GLN A 278 -11.09 6.81 2.54
C GLN A 278 -10.57 5.60 1.76
N PRO A 279 -11.44 4.84 1.06
CA PRO A 279 -11.02 3.69 0.28
C PRO A 279 -9.99 4.10 -0.79
N ARG A 280 -8.90 3.35 -0.87
CA ARG A 280 -7.84 3.50 -1.88
C ARG A 280 -7.69 2.27 -2.77
N ARG A 281 -8.37 1.16 -2.47
CA ARG A 281 -8.23 -0.07 -3.26
C ARG A 281 -9.18 -0.07 -4.44
N LEU A 282 -8.70 -0.56 -5.58
CA LEU A 282 -9.51 -0.87 -6.75
C LEU A 282 -9.36 -2.35 -7.08
N ALA A 283 -10.49 -3.00 -7.35
CA ALA A 283 -10.52 -4.39 -7.78
C ALA A 283 -10.42 -4.43 -9.31
N LEU A 284 -9.33 -4.98 -9.84
CA LEU A 284 -9.07 -5.06 -11.28
C LEU A 284 -9.26 -6.49 -11.75
N LEU A 285 -10.32 -6.74 -12.50
CA LEU A 285 -10.66 -8.05 -13.04
C LEU A 285 -10.13 -8.17 -14.47
N TYR A 286 -9.41 -9.26 -14.70
CA TYR A 286 -8.90 -9.66 -16.02
C TYR A 286 -9.29 -11.12 -16.29
N ASP A 287 -9.21 -11.53 -17.55
CA ASP A 287 -9.48 -12.92 -17.93
C ASP A 287 -8.19 -13.71 -18.13
N GLY A 288 -7.95 -14.74 -17.31
CA GLY A 288 -6.80 -15.64 -17.49
C GLY A 288 -6.77 -16.36 -18.84
N ARG A 289 -7.89 -16.45 -19.57
CA ARG A 289 -7.95 -16.98 -20.95
C ARG A 289 -7.25 -16.07 -21.96
N GLU A 290 -7.08 -14.79 -21.63
CA GLU A 290 -6.40 -13.77 -22.46
C GLU A 290 -4.89 -13.69 -22.18
N GLY A 291 -4.39 -14.53 -21.28
CA GLY A 291 -3.00 -14.59 -20.86
C GLY A 291 -2.80 -14.23 -19.38
N ALA A 292 -1.54 -14.28 -18.94
CA ALA A 292 -1.20 -13.95 -17.56
C ALA A 292 -1.38 -12.45 -17.26
N LEU A 293 -1.41 -12.11 -15.97
CA LEU A 293 -1.68 -10.75 -15.49
C LEU A 293 -0.82 -9.68 -16.19
N ARG A 294 0.46 -9.96 -16.42
CA ARG A 294 1.40 -9.00 -17.05
C ARG A 294 0.99 -8.61 -18.48
N GLN A 295 0.35 -9.51 -19.20
CA GLN A 295 -0.14 -9.31 -20.56
C GLN A 295 -1.53 -8.66 -20.57
N SER A 296 -2.29 -8.76 -19.48
CA SER A 296 -3.64 -8.20 -19.40
C SER A 296 -3.67 -6.68 -19.65
N ALA A 297 -4.67 -6.23 -20.41
CA ALA A 297 -4.84 -4.81 -20.76
C ALA A 297 -5.02 -3.93 -19.51
N VAL A 298 -5.76 -4.43 -18.49
CA VAL A 298 -6.00 -3.68 -17.24
C VAL A 298 -4.70 -3.39 -16.49
N HIS A 299 -3.79 -4.37 -16.43
CA HIS A 299 -2.51 -4.20 -15.75
C HIS A 299 -1.55 -3.35 -16.58
N ARG A 300 -1.42 -3.67 -17.88
CA ARG A 300 -0.45 -3.01 -18.77
C ARG A 300 -0.76 -1.54 -19.01
N PHE A 301 -2.02 -1.21 -19.28
CA PHE A 301 -2.39 0.12 -19.76
C PHE A 301 -3.00 0.98 -18.66
N LEU A 302 -3.92 0.45 -17.87
CA LEU A 302 -4.68 1.26 -16.92
C LEU A 302 -3.96 1.48 -15.59
N GLY A 303 -3.12 0.53 -15.18
CA GLY A 303 -2.53 0.51 -13.83
C GLY A 303 -1.81 1.80 -13.45
N SER A 304 -0.95 2.32 -14.33
CA SER A 304 -0.19 3.56 -14.07
C SER A 304 -1.08 4.79 -13.89
N ALA A 305 -2.21 4.87 -14.62
CA ALA A 305 -3.15 5.98 -14.48
C ALA A 305 -3.88 5.96 -13.12
N LEU A 306 -4.27 4.78 -12.66
CA LEU A 306 -4.91 4.58 -11.36
C LEU A 306 -3.94 4.79 -10.20
N GLU A 307 -2.70 4.34 -10.33
CA GLU A 307 -1.64 4.62 -9.36
C GLU A 307 -1.35 6.12 -9.25
N TYR A 308 -1.29 6.83 -10.39
CA TYR A 308 -1.16 8.29 -10.39
C TYR A 308 -2.32 8.94 -9.63
N GLN A 309 -3.55 8.44 -9.75
CA GLN A 309 -4.70 8.95 -8.99
C GLN A 309 -4.66 8.59 -7.50
N GLY A 310 -3.63 7.85 -7.06
CA GLY A 310 -3.42 7.48 -5.67
C GLY A 310 -4.10 6.18 -5.26
N TYR A 311 -4.49 5.33 -6.20
CA TYR A 311 -5.16 4.06 -5.88
C TYR A 311 -4.20 2.87 -5.89
N ARG A 312 -4.43 1.96 -4.94
CA ARG A 312 -3.82 0.63 -4.88
C ARG A 312 -4.62 -0.33 -5.74
N LEU A 313 -3.93 -1.23 -6.42
CA LEU A 313 -4.51 -2.16 -7.38
C LEU A 313 -4.47 -3.59 -6.83
N ASP A 314 -5.65 -4.19 -6.64
CA ASP A 314 -5.80 -5.60 -6.28
C ASP A 314 -6.38 -6.35 -7.50
N TYR A 315 -5.67 -7.35 -8.01
CA TYR A 315 -6.02 -8.03 -9.25
C TYR A 315 -6.73 -9.36 -9.01
N PHE A 316 -7.77 -9.63 -9.80
CA PHE A 316 -8.56 -10.86 -9.74
C PHE A 316 -8.70 -11.47 -11.13
N ASP A 317 -8.40 -12.77 -11.22
CA ASP A 317 -8.58 -13.56 -12.43
C ASP A 317 -10.03 -14.03 -12.51
N ALA A 318 -10.82 -13.41 -13.39
CA ALA A 318 -12.24 -13.71 -13.57
C ALA A 318 -12.48 -15.08 -14.21
N SER A 319 -11.44 -15.74 -14.75
CA SER A 319 -11.55 -17.13 -15.19
C SER A 319 -11.63 -18.13 -14.02
N LYS A 320 -11.31 -17.67 -12.80
CA LYS A 320 -11.36 -18.43 -11.55
C LYS A 320 -12.50 -17.93 -10.65
N PRO A 321 -12.91 -18.73 -9.65
CA PRO A 321 -13.89 -18.26 -8.66
C PRO A 321 -13.42 -16.98 -7.95
N LEU A 322 -14.28 -15.96 -7.96
CA LEU A 322 -14.05 -14.71 -7.23
C LEU A 322 -14.25 -14.91 -5.72
N PRO A 323 -13.59 -14.11 -4.86
CA PRO A 323 -13.74 -14.24 -3.41
C PRO A 323 -15.19 -14.04 -2.96
N ALA A 324 -15.70 -15.00 -2.18
CA ALA A 324 -17.02 -14.91 -1.55
C ALA A 324 -17.04 -13.90 -0.41
N ALA A 325 -16.00 -13.91 0.45
CA ALA A 325 -15.79 -12.88 1.46
C ALA A 325 -15.28 -11.61 0.80
N TRP A 326 -16.03 -10.52 0.93
CA TRP A 326 -15.74 -9.25 0.28
C TRP A 326 -15.85 -8.06 1.24
N PRO A 327 -14.72 -7.45 1.65
CA PRO A 327 -14.74 -6.27 2.50
C PRO A 327 -15.00 -5.02 1.66
N SER A 328 -16.25 -4.79 1.27
CA SER A 328 -16.67 -3.70 0.38
C SER A 328 -16.16 -2.32 0.81
N ALA A 329 -16.06 -2.07 2.12
CA ALA A 329 -15.58 -0.82 2.69
C ALA A 329 -14.11 -0.48 2.34
N LEU A 330 -13.32 -1.43 1.84
CA LEU A 330 -11.93 -1.20 1.41
C LEU A 330 -11.82 -0.71 -0.04
N TYR A 331 -12.84 -0.96 -0.87
CA TYR A 331 -12.77 -0.76 -2.31
C TYR A 331 -13.49 0.51 -2.73
N ALA A 332 -12.80 1.35 -3.50
CA ALA A 332 -13.37 2.54 -4.13
C ALA A 332 -14.14 2.21 -5.42
N GLY A 333 -13.92 1.03 -6.00
CA GLY A 333 -14.54 0.63 -7.26
C GLY A 333 -14.00 -0.69 -7.81
N VAL A 334 -14.70 -1.21 -8.81
CA VAL A 334 -14.38 -2.41 -9.57
C VAL A 334 -14.17 -2.04 -11.03
N VAL A 335 -13.07 -2.50 -11.61
CA VAL A 335 -12.76 -2.38 -13.03
C VAL A 335 -12.71 -3.75 -13.66
N VAL A 336 -13.45 -3.96 -14.74
CA VAL A 336 -13.40 -5.18 -15.55
C VAL A 336 -12.86 -4.80 -16.92
N TRP A 337 -11.73 -5.38 -17.33
CA TRP A 337 -11.23 -5.23 -18.70
C TRP A 337 -10.96 -6.61 -19.29
N MET A 338 -11.89 -7.07 -20.13
CA MET A 338 -11.89 -8.40 -20.73
C MET A 338 -12.44 -8.29 -22.14
N THR A 339 -11.94 -9.09 -23.07
CA THR A 339 -12.35 -9.09 -24.48
C THR A 339 -12.95 -10.43 -24.94
N SER A 340 -12.75 -11.51 -24.17
CA SER A 340 -13.23 -12.87 -24.45
C SER A 340 -14.72 -13.10 -24.15
N GLY A 341 -15.45 -12.05 -23.79
CA GLY A 341 -16.85 -12.14 -23.34
C GLY A 341 -16.99 -12.66 -21.91
N PRO A 342 -18.15 -13.22 -21.54
CA PRO A 342 -18.40 -13.75 -20.20
C PRO A 342 -17.38 -14.83 -19.79
N PRO A 343 -16.95 -14.86 -18.51
CA PRO A 343 -16.02 -15.88 -18.01
C PRO A 343 -16.68 -17.27 -17.90
N PRO A 344 -15.90 -18.35 -17.71
CA PRO A 344 -16.44 -19.72 -17.55
C PRO A 344 -17.50 -19.87 -16.46
N HIS A 345 -17.35 -19.15 -15.34
CA HIS A 345 -18.30 -19.10 -14.22
C HIS A 345 -19.22 -17.86 -14.33
N SER A 346 -19.87 -17.67 -15.49
CA SER A 346 -20.58 -16.42 -15.82
C SER A 346 -21.74 -16.09 -14.87
N ARG A 347 -22.40 -17.11 -14.31
CA ARG A 347 -23.48 -16.93 -13.34
C ARG A 347 -22.95 -16.37 -12.02
N GLU A 348 -21.96 -17.03 -11.43
CA GLU A 348 -21.33 -16.60 -10.19
C GLU A 348 -20.66 -15.23 -10.35
N PHE A 349 -20.06 -14.98 -11.52
CA PHE A 349 -19.51 -13.67 -11.88
C PHE A 349 -20.60 -12.59 -11.92
N SER A 350 -21.73 -12.85 -12.59
CA SER A 350 -22.85 -11.91 -12.67
C SER A 350 -23.47 -11.64 -11.30
N ASP A 351 -23.63 -12.68 -10.47
CA ASP A 351 -24.13 -12.56 -9.11
C ASP A 351 -23.16 -11.73 -8.25
N TRP A 352 -21.86 -11.98 -8.38
CA TRP A 352 -20.82 -11.21 -7.70
C TRP A 352 -20.85 -9.73 -8.09
N ILE A 353 -20.98 -9.41 -9.39
CA ILE A 353 -21.14 -8.03 -9.87
C ILE A 353 -22.44 -7.41 -9.32
N GLY A 354 -23.53 -8.17 -9.30
CA GLY A 354 -24.81 -7.75 -8.72
C GLY A 354 -24.68 -7.31 -7.26
N LEU A 355 -23.95 -8.09 -6.45
CA LEU A 355 -23.68 -7.75 -5.05
C LEU A 355 -22.87 -6.46 -4.91
N ARG A 356 -21.90 -6.21 -5.79
CA ARG A 356 -21.14 -4.93 -5.79
C ARG A 356 -22.04 -3.73 -6.07
N LEU A 357 -23.03 -3.89 -6.94
CA LEU A 357 -24.03 -2.85 -7.22
C LEU A 357 -24.97 -2.64 -6.02
N ASP A 358 -25.35 -3.69 -5.31
CA ASP A 358 -26.14 -3.59 -4.06
C ASP A 358 -25.38 -2.81 -2.99
N GLU A 359 -24.08 -3.07 -2.86
CA GLU A 359 -23.15 -2.36 -1.98
C GLU A 359 -22.84 -0.92 -2.44
N LYS A 360 -23.35 -0.50 -3.62
CA LYS A 360 -23.06 0.80 -4.26
C LYS A 360 -21.59 1.01 -4.58
N THR A 361 -20.85 -0.06 -4.85
CA THR A 361 -19.47 0.02 -5.33
C THR A 361 -19.47 0.38 -6.82
N PRO A 362 -18.83 1.49 -7.25
CA PRO A 362 -18.77 1.87 -8.65
C PRO A 362 -18.14 0.80 -9.56
N LEU A 363 -18.72 0.59 -10.74
CA LEU A 363 -18.30 -0.41 -11.72
C LEU A 363 -17.87 0.26 -13.03
N LEU A 364 -16.68 -0.11 -13.53
CA LEU A 364 -16.18 0.28 -14.85
C LEU A 364 -15.94 -0.95 -15.72
N ILE A 365 -16.57 -1.01 -16.89
CA ILE A 365 -16.38 -2.09 -17.88
C ILE A 365 -15.61 -1.54 -19.10
N LEU A 366 -14.50 -2.18 -19.45
CA LEU A 366 -13.62 -1.77 -20.55
C LEU A 366 -13.37 -2.92 -21.54
N GLY A 367 -13.22 -2.57 -22.81
CA GLY A 367 -12.86 -3.54 -23.87
C GLY A 367 -14.07 -4.27 -24.42
N GLY A 368 -14.38 -5.45 -23.90
CA GLY A 368 -15.54 -6.25 -24.31
C GLY A 368 -16.71 -6.12 -23.35
N LEU A 369 -17.81 -6.83 -23.66
CA LEU A 369 -18.95 -7.00 -22.76
C LEU A 369 -18.82 -8.34 -22.02
N PRO A 370 -18.51 -8.35 -20.70
CA PRO A 370 -18.29 -9.58 -19.94
C PRO A 370 -19.58 -10.16 -19.34
N LEU A 371 -20.76 -9.66 -19.72
CA LEU A 371 -22.05 -9.99 -19.10
C LEU A 371 -23.02 -10.56 -20.14
N ASP A 372 -23.67 -11.67 -19.82
CA ASP A 372 -24.74 -12.32 -20.59
C ASP A 372 -26.08 -12.40 -19.83
N ASN A 373 -26.10 -12.06 -18.54
CA ASN A 373 -27.30 -12.05 -17.72
C ASN A 373 -28.23 -10.87 -18.07
N GLU A 374 -29.37 -11.17 -18.70
CA GLU A 374 -30.33 -10.17 -19.18
C GLU A 374 -30.93 -9.32 -18.06
N ALA A 375 -31.17 -9.90 -16.88
CA ALA A 375 -31.72 -9.15 -15.74
C ALA A 375 -30.71 -8.13 -15.21
N LEU A 376 -29.43 -8.51 -15.13
CA LEU A 376 -28.35 -7.61 -14.72
C LEU A 376 -28.11 -6.53 -15.77
N LEU A 377 -28.11 -6.85 -17.07
CA LEU A 377 -27.99 -5.86 -18.14
C LEU A 377 -29.13 -4.83 -18.09
N LYS A 378 -30.38 -5.28 -17.90
CA LYS A 378 -31.53 -4.38 -17.70
C LYS A 378 -31.38 -3.52 -16.45
N ARG A 379 -30.87 -4.08 -15.34
CA ARG A 379 -30.56 -3.34 -14.11
C ARG A 379 -29.51 -2.25 -14.34
N LEU A 380 -28.53 -2.49 -15.21
CA LEU A 380 -27.53 -1.50 -15.64
C LEU A 380 -28.10 -0.46 -16.62
N GLY A 381 -29.35 -0.63 -17.08
CA GLY A 381 -29.97 0.22 -18.10
C GLY A 381 -29.46 -0.06 -19.51
N LEU A 382 -28.99 -1.28 -19.78
CA LEU A 382 -28.41 -1.68 -21.06
C LEU A 382 -29.31 -2.68 -21.79
N GLY A 383 -29.54 -2.43 -23.07
CA GLY A 383 -30.11 -3.39 -24.02
C GLY A 383 -29.03 -3.88 -24.95
N VAL A 384 -28.91 -5.20 -25.14
CA VAL A 384 -27.87 -5.79 -26.00
C VAL A 384 -28.53 -6.55 -27.14
N SER A 385 -28.22 -6.15 -28.37
CA SER A 385 -28.64 -6.86 -29.58
C SER A 385 -27.66 -7.98 -29.90
N ARG A 386 -28.18 -9.18 -30.20
CA ARG A 386 -27.38 -10.29 -30.75
C ARG A 386 -27.11 -10.15 -32.25
N LYS A 387 -27.82 -9.24 -32.93
CA LYS A 387 -27.59 -8.95 -34.35
C LYS A 387 -26.38 -8.02 -34.50
N PRO A 388 -25.56 -8.20 -35.55
CA PRO A 388 -24.50 -7.26 -35.89
C PRO A 388 -25.02 -5.82 -36.05
N LEU A 389 -24.12 -4.86 -35.85
CA LEU A 389 -24.42 -3.46 -36.11
C LEU A 389 -24.73 -3.24 -37.60
N PRO A 390 -25.75 -2.44 -37.94
CA PRO A 390 -26.11 -2.14 -39.31
C PRO A 390 -25.09 -1.20 -39.97
N ASP A 391 -25.05 -1.22 -41.30
CA ASP A 391 -24.30 -0.25 -42.08
C ASP A 391 -24.95 1.15 -42.05
N GLY A 392 -24.19 2.18 -42.46
CA GLY A 392 -24.69 3.55 -42.54
C GLY A 392 -24.86 4.26 -41.19
N LEU A 393 -24.21 3.77 -40.14
CA LEU A 393 -24.15 4.44 -38.85
C LEU A 393 -23.37 5.77 -38.94
N THR A 394 -23.81 6.76 -38.18
CA THR A 394 -23.14 8.05 -38.01
C THR A 394 -22.60 8.17 -36.59
N LEU A 395 -21.36 8.63 -36.46
CA LEU A 395 -20.67 8.81 -35.18
C LEU A 395 -20.96 10.20 -34.60
N LYS A 396 -21.26 10.26 -33.29
CA LYS A 396 -21.30 11.50 -32.53
C LYS A 396 -20.55 11.35 -31.21
N VAL A 397 -19.57 12.24 -30.98
CA VAL A 397 -18.91 12.43 -29.67
C VAL A 397 -19.73 13.46 -28.90
N LEU A 398 -20.24 13.06 -27.73
CA LEU A 398 -21.14 13.86 -26.90
C LEU A 398 -20.41 14.50 -25.72
N ASP A 399 -19.37 13.85 -25.19
CA ASP A 399 -18.49 14.42 -24.17
C ASP A 399 -17.01 14.30 -24.61
N PRO A 400 -16.46 15.32 -25.27
CA PRO A 400 -15.10 15.30 -25.78
C PRO A 400 -14.04 15.44 -24.68
N ALA A 401 -14.40 15.79 -23.44
CA ALA A 401 -13.47 15.79 -22.31
C ALA A 401 -13.13 14.38 -21.84
N LEU A 402 -13.98 13.40 -22.16
CA LEU A 402 -13.82 12.01 -21.81
C LEU A 402 -13.28 11.16 -22.97
N ALA A 403 -13.57 11.52 -24.22
CA ALA A 403 -13.14 10.77 -25.40
C ALA A 403 -12.79 11.68 -26.59
N GLY A 404 -11.68 11.35 -27.28
CA GLY A 404 -11.30 11.97 -28.55
C GLY A 404 -10.36 13.17 -28.49
N ASN A 405 -10.15 13.76 -27.31
CA ASN A 405 -9.25 14.92 -27.11
C ASN A 405 -8.00 14.59 -26.26
N PHE A 406 -7.60 13.32 -26.19
CA PHE A 406 -6.40 12.90 -25.46
C PHE A 406 -5.23 12.55 -26.41
N GLU A 407 -5.02 11.26 -26.76
CA GLU A 407 -3.91 10.84 -27.63
C GLU A 407 -4.36 10.44 -29.04
N ALA A 408 -5.59 9.93 -29.19
CA ALA A 408 -6.17 9.52 -30.45
C ALA A 408 -7.62 10.05 -30.61
N PRO A 409 -8.04 10.45 -31.83
CA PRO A 409 -9.41 10.90 -32.07
C PRO A 409 -10.38 9.72 -32.13
N VAL A 410 -11.66 9.99 -31.89
CA VAL A 410 -12.72 9.00 -32.12
C VAL A 410 -12.99 8.90 -33.64
N LYS A 411 -12.96 7.68 -34.18
CA LYS A 411 -13.30 7.38 -35.58
C LYS A 411 -14.42 6.34 -35.64
N LEU A 412 -15.30 6.46 -36.64
CA LEU A 412 -16.38 5.50 -36.84
C LEU A 412 -15.80 4.12 -37.16
N ARG A 413 -16.02 3.17 -36.25
CA ARG A 413 -15.61 1.77 -36.37
C ARG A 413 -16.70 0.89 -35.76
N THR A 414 -17.14 -0.14 -36.49
CA THR A 414 -18.26 -1.01 -36.07
C THR A 414 -17.85 -2.47 -35.94
N ARG A 415 -16.69 -2.85 -36.51
CA ARG A 415 -16.14 -4.20 -36.41
C ARG A 415 -15.88 -4.55 -34.94
N ASP A 416 -16.36 -5.72 -34.53
CA ASP A 416 -16.21 -6.31 -33.19
C ASP A 416 -16.80 -5.46 -32.04
N LEU A 417 -17.53 -4.38 -32.34
CA LEU A 417 -18.21 -3.56 -31.34
C LEU A 417 -19.52 -4.25 -30.90
N PRO A 418 -19.74 -4.49 -29.59
CA PRO A 418 -21.01 -5.00 -29.11
C PRO A 418 -22.16 -4.02 -29.40
N ALA A 419 -23.28 -4.54 -29.89
CA ALA A 419 -24.47 -3.77 -30.24
C ALA A 419 -25.28 -3.39 -28.98
N VAL A 420 -24.75 -2.45 -28.20
CA VAL A 420 -25.33 -1.97 -26.94
C VAL A 420 -26.18 -0.71 -27.18
N GLN A 421 -27.38 -0.69 -26.61
CA GLN A 421 -28.29 0.43 -26.55
C GLN A 421 -28.57 0.80 -25.09
N THR A 422 -28.92 2.06 -24.84
CA THR A 422 -29.30 2.52 -23.50
C THR A 422 -30.82 2.49 -23.34
N LEU A 423 -31.30 1.85 -22.27
CA LEU A 423 -32.71 1.84 -21.89
C LEU A 423 -33.10 3.17 -21.22
N PRO A 424 -34.41 3.51 -21.11
CA PRO A 424 -34.85 4.70 -20.38
C PRO A 424 -34.31 4.73 -18.94
N GLY A 425 -33.73 5.85 -18.52
CA GLY A 425 -33.06 5.99 -17.22
C GLY A 425 -31.69 5.31 -17.13
N GLY A 426 -31.18 4.76 -18.24
CA GLY A 426 -29.87 4.13 -18.34
C GLY A 426 -28.71 5.12 -18.47
N PRO A 427 -27.52 4.62 -18.82
CA PRO A 427 -26.29 5.43 -18.89
C PRO A 427 -26.40 6.60 -19.87
N THR A 428 -25.80 7.73 -19.49
CA THR A 428 -25.63 8.89 -20.38
C THR A 428 -24.54 8.59 -21.42
N PRO A 429 -24.83 8.67 -22.73
CA PRO A 429 -23.84 8.37 -23.77
C PRO A 429 -22.70 9.40 -23.82
N VAL A 430 -21.46 8.92 -23.89
CA VAL A 430 -20.25 9.74 -24.16
C VAL A 430 -19.93 9.73 -25.65
N VAL A 431 -20.09 8.56 -26.29
CA VAL A 431 -20.04 8.37 -27.73
C VAL A 431 -21.31 7.63 -28.14
N SER A 432 -21.90 8.03 -29.26
CA SER A 432 -23.11 7.39 -29.81
C SER A 432 -22.95 7.14 -31.32
N LEU A 433 -23.56 6.06 -31.79
CA LEU A 433 -23.68 5.69 -33.19
C LEU A 433 -25.16 5.64 -33.56
N SER A 434 -25.61 6.47 -34.50
CA SER A 434 -27.02 6.53 -34.91
C SER A 434 -27.20 6.15 -36.37
N GLY A 435 -28.22 5.35 -36.68
CA GLY A 435 -28.57 4.99 -38.05
C GLY A 435 -29.79 4.07 -38.12
N PRO A 436 -29.95 3.30 -39.22
CA PRO A 436 -31.01 2.31 -39.34
C PRO A 436 -30.99 1.34 -38.15
N GLY A 437 -32.13 1.07 -37.52
CA GLY A 437 -32.19 0.15 -36.37
C GLY A 437 -31.90 0.76 -35.00
N GLY A 438 -31.63 2.08 -34.91
CA GLY A 438 -31.61 2.83 -33.65
C GLY A 438 -30.28 3.51 -33.32
N THR A 439 -30.14 3.90 -32.05
CA THR A 439 -28.92 4.50 -31.50
C THR A 439 -28.19 3.49 -30.63
N PHE A 440 -26.92 3.25 -30.95
CA PHE A 440 -26.01 2.40 -30.18
C PHE A 440 -25.03 3.27 -29.40
N VAL A 441 -24.61 2.78 -28.25
CA VAL A 441 -23.79 3.50 -27.28
C VAL A 441 -22.56 2.66 -26.98
N PRO A 442 -21.42 2.88 -27.65
CA PRO A 442 -20.17 2.18 -27.35
C PRO A 442 -19.54 2.63 -26.02
N MET A 443 -19.91 3.82 -25.51
CA MET A 443 -19.33 4.40 -24.30
C MET A 443 -20.36 5.24 -23.55
N GLY A 444 -20.49 5.04 -22.23
CA GLY A 444 -21.44 5.77 -21.40
C GLY A 444 -21.08 5.82 -19.93
N VAL A 445 -21.66 6.79 -19.22
CA VAL A 445 -21.47 7.04 -17.79
C VAL A 445 -22.83 6.98 -17.08
N ALA A 446 -22.90 6.38 -15.91
CA ALA A 446 -24.10 6.20 -15.10
C ALA A 446 -23.83 6.42 -13.61
N SER A 447 -24.88 6.43 -12.79
CA SER A 447 -24.75 6.53 -11.33
C SER A 447 -24.07 5.30 -10.69
N TRP A 448 -24.16 4.13 -11.33
CA TRP A 448 -23.46 2.92 -10.92
C TRP A 448 -22.02 2.84 -11.44
N GLY A 449 -21.64 3.71 -12.39
CA GLY A 449 -20.28 3.79 -12.92
C GLY A 449 -20.23 4.09 -14.41
N GLY A 450 -19.69 3.18 -15.24
CA GLY A 450 -19.69 3.38 -16.68
C GLY A 450 -19.05 2.25 -17.48
N PHE A 451 -18.99 2.45 -18.80
CA PHE A 451 -18.40 1.48 -19.71
C PHE A 451 -17.81 2.15 -20.95
N ALA A 452 -16.80 1.52 -21.54
CA ALA A 452 -16.26 1.86 -22.86
C ALA A 452 -15.86 0.58 -23.59
N PHE A 453 -16.47 0.31 -24.73
CA PHE A 453 -16.18 -0.88 -25.53
C PHE A 453 -15.17 -0.60 -26.64
N GLY A 454 -14.34 -1.60 -26.95
CA GLY A 454 -13.50 -1.61 -28.14
C GLY A 454 -14.36 -1.51 -29.40
N PRO A 455 -13.89 -0.82 -30.46
CA PRO A 455 -12.57 -0.19 -30.62
C PRO A 455 -12.51 1.29 -30.17
N TYR A 456 -13.33 1.72 -29.20
CA TYR A 456 -13.42 3.13 -28.74
C TYR A 456 -12.62 3.44 -27.46
N VAL A 457 -11.91 2.44 -26.91
CA VAL A 457 -11.04 2.63 -25.73
C VAL A 457 -9.66 3.11 -26.15
N MET A 458 -9.05 2.42 -27.12
CA MET A 458 -7.71 2.66 -27.62
C MET A 458 -7.66 2.48 -29.15
N GLU A 459 -6.73 3.18 -29.80
CA GLU A 459 -6.35 2.96 -31.20
C GLU A 459 -5.06 2.13 -31.20
N ASP A 460 -5.17 0.85 -31.59
CA ASP A 460 -4.03 -0.05 -31.71
C ASP A 460 -3.32 0.17 -33.06
N GLY A 461 -2.02 0.44 -33.00
CA GLY A 461 -1.11 0.49 -34.13
C GLY A 461 -0.06 -0.64 -34.08
N PRO A 462 0.75 -0.80 -35.14
CA PRO A 462 1.77 -1.84 -35.20
C PRO A 462 2.84 -1.73 -34.10
N GLU A 463 3.15 -0.50 -33.69
CA GLU A 463 4.23 -0.21 -32.73
C GLU A 463 3.72 0.21 -31.34
N ALA A 464 2.50 0.77 -31.25
CA ALA A 464 1.96 1.26 -29.97
C ALA A 464 0.42 1.35 -30.00
N SER A 465 -0.20 1.19 -28.84
CA SER A 465 -1.60 1.53 -28.60
C SER A 465 -1.70 2.97 -28.10
N ARG A 466 -2.66 3.75 -28.58
CA ARG A 466 -2.92 5.13 -28.11
C ARG A 466 -4.28 5.26 -27.48
N TRP A 467 -4.41 6.08 -26.45
CA TRP A 467 -5.67 6.25 -25.75
C TRP A 467 -6.66 7.13 -26.53
N ILE A 468 -7.86 6.58 -26.79
CA ILE A 468 -8.99 7.36 -27.33
C ILE A 468 -9.73 8.06 -26.18
N ILE A 469 -9.91 7.36 -25.05
CA ILE A 469 -10.39 7.98 -23.80
C ILE A 469 -9.26 8.77 -23.13
N ASP A 470 -9.56 9.80 -22.34
CA ASP A 470 -8.59 10.28 -21.34
C ASP A 470 -8.66 9.29 -20.15
N PRO A 471 -7.64 8.44 -19.92
CA PRO A 471 -7.71 7.40 -18.90
C PRO A 471 -7.79 7.98 -17.48
N PHE A 472 -7.35 9.23 -17.26
CA PHE A 472 -7.45 9.89 -15.96
C PHE A 472 -8.84 10.49 -15.75
N ALA A 473 -9.36 11.22 -16.73
CA ALA A 473 -10.69 11.84 -16.60
C ALA A 473 -11.80 10.77 -16.58
N PHE A 474 -11.68 9.75 -17.44
CA PHE A 474 -12.66 8.69 -17.58
C PHE A 474 -12.78 7.84 -16.33
N THR A 475 -11.68 7.36 -15.75
CA THR A 475 -11.72 6.59 -14.49
C THR A 475 -12.21 7.44 -13.33
N ALA A 476 -11.77 8.69 -13.19
CA ALA A 476 -12.22 9.56 -12.13
C ALA A 476 -13.74 9.79 -12.18
N LYS A 477 -14.29 10.00 -13.39
CA LYS A 477 -15.72 10.23 -13.59
C LYS A 477 -16.54 8.96 -13.37
N THR A 478 -16.14 7.84 -13.97
CA THR A 478 -16.90 6.57 -13.94
C THR A 478 -16.83 5.90 -12.58
N LEU A 479 -15.65 5.81 -11.97
CA LEU A 479 -15.50 5.23 -10.63
C LEU A 479 -15.83 6.23 -9.52
N GLN A 480 -16.23 7.46 -9.85
CA GLN A 480 -16.62 8.51 -8.90
C GLN A 480 -15.53 8.79 -7.87
N LEU A 481 -14.27 8.81 -8.33
CA LEU A 481 -13.09 8.94 -7.48
C LEU A 481 -13.01 10.36 -6.90
N PRO A 482 -13.11 10.55 -5.58
CA PRO A 482 -13.05 11.88 -4.98
C PRO A 482 -11.61 12.43 -5.01
N PRO A 483 -11.42 13.76 -5.04
CA PRO A 483 -10.13 14.35 -4.76
C PRO A 483 -9.65 13.96 -3.35
N LEU A 484 -8.43 13.43 -3.26
CA LEU A 484 -7.79 13.01 -2.01
C LEU A 484 -6.31 13.43 -1.98
N PRO A 485 -5.66 13.51 -0.81
CA PRO A 485 -4.21 13.62 -0.71
C PRO A 485 -3.56 12.35 -1.26
N VAL A 486 -2.93 12.42 -2.42
CA VAL A 486 -2.36 11.27 -3.11
C VAL A 486 -0.97 10.96 -2.56
N PRO A 487 -0.72 9.77 -1.97
CA PRO A 487 0.64 9.34 -1.67
C PRO A 487 1.48 9.31 -2.96
N ASP A 488 2.62 10.03 -2.98
CA ASP A 488 3.38 10.26 -4.21
C ASP A 488 4.80 9.67 -4.11
N PRO A 489 5.13 8.61 -4.87
CA PRO A 489 6.45 8.01 -4.84
C PRO A 489 7.45 8.67 -5.80
N THR A 490 7.10 9.76 -6.50
CA THR A 490 7.96 10.37 -7.53
C THR A 490 8.77 11.55 -7.00
N THR A 491 8.38 12.05 -5.83
CA THR A 491 8.86 13.30 -5.24
C THR A 491 9.21 13.08 -3.77
N GLU A 492 10.32 13.64 -3.29
CA GLU A 492 10.64 13.71 -1.87
C GLU A 492 11.26 15.08 -1.58
N ASN A 493 10.83 15.73 -0.49
CA ASN A 493 11.27 17.08 -0.13
C ASN A 493 11.20 18.07 -1.30
N GLY A 494 10.12 18.02 -2.08
CA GLY A 494 9.87 18.91 -3.21
C GLY A 494 10.74 18.67 -4.45
N ARG A 495 11.72 17.76 -4.42
CA ARG A 495 12.55 17.41 -5.57
C ARG A 495 12.08 16.10 -6.20
N ARG A 496 12.25 15.98 -7.51
CA ARG A 496 12.01 14.71 -8.22
C ARG A 496 13.03 13.68 -7.74
N ILE A 497 12.57 12.47 -7.45
CA ILE A 497 13.44 11.39 -6.99
C ILE A 497 14.26 10.88 -8.18
N ALA A 498 15.56 10.65 -7.96
CA ALA A 498 16.45 9.99 -8.91
C ALA A 498 17.02 8.68 -8.34
N THR A 499 17.03 7.63 -9.16
CA THR A 499 17.67 6.34 -8.82
C THR A 499 18.52 5.87 -9.99
N VAL A 500 19.68 5.29 -9.70
CA VAL A 500 20.49 4.58 -10.69
C VAL A 500 20.57 3.11 -10.27
N HIS A 501 20.21 2.19 -11.16
CA HIS A 501 20.48 0.77 -10.93
C HIS A 501 21.09 0.07 -12.15
N ILE A 502 22.00 -0.87 -11.87
CA ILE A 502 22.83 -1.53 -12.88
C ILE A 502 22.70 -3.05 -12.76
N ASP A 503 22.20 -3.67 -13.81
CA ASP A 503 22.14 -5.13 -13.94
C ASP A 503 23.51 -5.69 -14.32
N GLY A 504 23.80 -6.89 -13.81
CA GLY A 504 25.14 -7.50 -13.83
C GLY A 504 25.67 -7.94 -15.19
N ASP A 505 24.86 -7.84 -16.25
CA ASP A 505 25.17 -8.34 -17.59
C ASP A 505 26.44 -7.74 -18.17
N ALA A 506 27.24 -8.62 -18.76
CA ALA A 506 28.42 -8.28 -19.53
C ALA A 506 29.50 -7.55 -18.72
N PHE A 507 29.59 -7.78 -17.41
CA PHE A 507 30.64 -7.24 -16.53
C PHE A 507 32.05 -7.62 -17.00
N ALA A 508 32.18 -8.83 -17.58
CA ALA A 508 33.41 -9.37 -18.13
C ALA A 508 33.73 -8.89 -19.57
N SER A 509 32.85 -8.12 -20.21
CA SER A 509 33.06 -7.66 -21.60
C SER A 509 34.18 -6.64 -21.69
N LYS A 510 34.86 -6.60 -22.85
CA LYS A 510 35.92 -5.64 -23.14
C LYS A 510 35.36 -4.41 -23.85
N ALA A 511 35.75 -3.22 -23.42
CA ALA A 511 35.32 -1.97 -24.04
C ALA A 511 36.12 -1.65 -25.31
N GLU A 512 35.45 -1.09 -26.32
CA GLU A 512 36.01 -0.68 -27.61
C GLU A 512 36.67 0.70 -27.52
N ILE A 513 37.57 0.84 -26.53
CA ILE A 513 38.37 2.02 -26.25
C ILE A 513 39.85 1.61 -26.06
N PRO A 514 40.81 2.55 -26.14
CA PRO A 514 42.22 2.23 -25.96
C PRO A 514 42.49 1.44 -24.68
N GLY A 515 43.28 0.37 -24.78
CA GLY A 515 43.61 -0.53 -23.68
C GLY A 515 42.60 -1.65 -23.42
N ALA A 516 41.42 -1.62 -24.06
CA ALA A 516 40.35 -2.61 -23.89
C ALA A 516 40.09 -3.00 -22.42
N PRO A 517 39.80 -2.03 -21.53
CA PRO A 517 39.44 -2.33 -20.15
C PRO A 517 38.15 -3.14 -20.08
N PHE A 518 37.93 -3.82 -18.95
CA PHE A 518 36.65 -4.48 -18.69
C PHE A 518 35.54 -3.43 -18.50
N SER A 519 34.34 -3.72 -18.99
CA SER A 519 33.16 -2.87 -18.86
C SER A 519 32.85 -2.52 -17.41
N GLY A 520 32.98 -3.47 -16.48
CA GLY A 520 32.86 -3.24 -15.04
C GLY A 520 33.78 -2.13 -14.51
N GLN A 521 35.01 -2.06 -15.04
CA GLN A 521 35.96 -0.99 -14.71
C GLN A 521 35.54 0.34 -15.36
N VAL A 522 35.16 0.32 -16.64
CA VAL A 522 34.74 1.54 -17.37
C VAL A 522 33.53 2.19 -16.71
N VAL A 523 32.51 1.41 -16.37
CA VAL A 523 31.30 1.92 -15.71
C VAL A 523 31.62 2.51 -14.34
N LEU A 524 32.49 1.88 -13.54
CA LEU A 524 32.92 2.45 -12.27
C LEU A 524 33.63 3.80 -12.46
N GLU A 525 34.62 3.84 -13.35
CA GLU A 525 35.55 4.97 -13.49
C GLU A 525 34.96 6.14 -14.29
N GLN A 526 34.11 5.87 -15.29
CA GLN A 526 33.54 6.90 -16.17
C GLN A 526 32.09 7.26 -15.85
N PHE A 527 31.30 6.39 -15.22
CA PHE A 527 29.89 6.68 -14.92
C PHE A 527 29.65 6.89 -13.42
N ILE A 528 30.02 5.92 -12.58
CA ILE A 528 29.66 5.97 -11.16
C ILE A 528 30.48 7.02 -10.41
N GLN A 529 31.81 7.00 -10.53
CA GLN A 529 32.68 7.90 -9.77
C GLN A 529 32.49 9.39 -10.12
N PRO A 530 32.41 9.78 -11.40
CA PRO A 530 32.31 11.20 -11.77
C PRO A 530 30.97 11.86 -11.44
N HIS A 531 29.87 11.09 -11.35
CA HIS A 531 28.53 11.66 -11.21
C HIS A 531 27.98 11.55 -9.77
N PRO A 532 27.24 12.56 -9.27
CA PRO A 532 26.79 12.62 -7.88
C PRO A 532 25.49 11.84 -7.64
N PHE A 533 25.45 10.57 -8.03
CA PHE A 533 24.27 9.72 -7.86
C PHE A 533 24.56 8.47 -7.04
N LEU A 534 23.66 8.16 -6.12
CA LEU A 534 23.59 6.87 -5.48
C LEU A 534 23.19 5.81 -6.50
N THR A 535 23.94 4.71 -6.50
CA THR A 535 23.84 3.66 -7.50
C THR A 535 23.67 2.33 -6.81
N SER A 536 22.67 1.54 -7.19
CA SER A 536 22.54 0.15 -6.74
C SER A 536 23.02 -0.75 -7.87
N ALA A 537 24.11 -1.49 -7.67
CA ALA A 537 24.75 -2.29 -8.71
C ALA A 537 24.74 -3.77 -8.34
N SER A 538 24.59 -4.62 -9.34
CA SER A 538 24.60 -6.06 -9.21
C SER A 538 25.69 -6.71 -10.08
N ILE A 539 25.99 -7.98 -9.83
CA ILE A 539 26.83 -8.80 -10.71
C ILE A 539 26.20 -10.19 -10.89
N ILE A 540 26.46 -10.81 -12.03
CA ILE A 540 26.16 -12.22 -12.28
C ILE A 540 27.36 -13.03 -11.73
N GLU A 541 27.16 -13.86 -10.72
CA GLU A 541 28.26 -14.66 -10.16
C GLU A 541 28.90 -15.55 -11.23
N GLY A 542 28.11 -16.12 -12.14
CA GLY A 542 28.61 -16.95 -13.22
C GLY A 542 29.50 -16.22 -14.23
N GLU A 543 29.49 -14.89 -14.31
CA GLU A 543 30.44 -14.15 -15.15
C GLU A 543 31.75 -13.84 -14.42
N VAL A 544 31.69 -13.62 -13.10
CA VAL A 544 32.79 -13.06 -12.30
C VAL A 544 33.54 -14.13 -11.50
N GLY A 545 32.83 -15.15 -11.02
CA GLY A 545 33.30 -16.09 -10.02
C GLY A 545 33.99 -17.33 -10.58
N PRO A 546 34.76 -18.03 -9.73
CA PRO A 546 35.57 -19.19 -10.14
C PRO A 546 34.75 -20.44 -10.50
N LYS A 547 33.45 -20.45 -10.18
CA LYS A 547 32.51 -21.52 -10.54
C LYS A 547 31.67 -21.16 -11.77
N GLY A 548 31.98 -20.04 -12.42
CA GLY A 548 31.23 -19.50 -13.54
C GLY A 548 31.71 -19.97 -14.91
N ARG A 549 31.28 -19.24 -15.94
CA ARG A 549 31.60 -19.47 -17.35
C ARG A 549 33.07 -19.20 -17.70
N TYR A 550 33.71 -18.26 -17.00
CA TYR A 550 35.06 -17.74 -17.30
C TYR A 550 35.98 -17.78 -16.06
N PRO A 551 36.24 -18.95 -15.47
CA PRO A 551 37.04 -19.07 -14.25
C PRO A 551 38.44 -18.46 -14.39
N GLU A 552 39.03 -18.47 -15.59
CA GLU A 552 40.32 -17.87 -15.92
C GLU A 552 40.36 -16.34 -15.77
N LEU A 553 39.20 -15.67 -15.87
CA LEU A 553 39.09 -14.21 -15.72
C LEU A 553 38.87 -13.77 -14.26
N THR A 554 38.51 -14.70 -13.37
CA THR A 554 38.18 -14.42 -11.94
C THR A 554 39.24 -13.57 -11.25
N ALA A 555 40.53 -13.87 -11.46
CA ALA A 555 41.64 -13.17 -10.81
C ALA A 555 41.72 -11.67 -11.21
N GLN A 556 41.13 -11.30 -12.35
CA GLN A 556 41.04 -9.92 -12.82
C GLN A 556 39.68 -9.28 -12.47
N LEU A 557 38.59 -10.05 -12.53
CA LEU A 557 37.23 -9.53 -12.35
C LEU A 557 36.84 -9.33 -10.88
N GLU A 558 37.19 -10.24 -9.96
CA GLU A 558 36.85 -10.06 -8.54
C GLU A 558 37.46 -8.79 -7.93
N PRO A 559 38.73 -8.41 -8.21
CA PRO A 559 39.27 -7.12 -7.76
C PRO A 559 38.47 -5.91 -8.27
N ILE A 560 37.97 -5.95 -9.51
CA ILE A 560 37.14 -4.87 -10.08
C ILE A 560 35.78 -4.84 -9.36
N ALA A 561 35.15 -5.98 -9.15
CA ALA A 561 33.87 -6.07 -8.43
C ALA A 561 34.01 -5.61 -6.97
N ARG A 562 35.10 -5.95 -6.27
CA ARG A 562 35.41 -5.42 -4.93
C ARG A 562 35.58 -3.90 -4.95
N ARG A 563 36.28 -3.33 -5.94
CA ARG A 563 36.42 -1.87 -6.09
C ARG A 563 35.06 -1.21 -6.31
N LEU A 564 34.22 -1.78 -7.18
CA LEU A 564 32.86 -1.31 -7.42
C LEU A 564 32.03 -1.30 -6.12
N PHE A 565 31.98 -2.43 -5.41
CA PHE A 565 31.17 -2.53 -4.18
C PHE A 565 31.79 -1.81 -2.98
N ALA A 566 33.09 -1.48 -2.99
CA ALA A 566 33.70 -0.65 -1.97
C ALA A 566 33.35 0.84 -2.11
N ASP A 567 32.95 1.31 -3.30
CA ASP A 567 32.60 2.71 -3.52
C ASP A 567 31.42 3.14 -2.61
N PRO A 568 31.52 4.25 -1.86
CA PRO A 568 30.49 4.66 -0.90
C PRO A 568 29.15 5.00 -1.56
N LYS A 569 29.11 5.36 -2.85
CA LYS A 569 27.85 5.60 -3.58
C LYS A 569 27.16 4.32 -4.03
N VAL A 570 27.84 3.18 -3.97
CA VAL A 570 27.33 1.90 -4.48
C VAL A 570 26.66 1.08 -3.37
N GLU A 571 25.40 0.72 -3.61
CA GLU A 571 24.66 -0.30 -2.87
C GLU A 571 24.70 -1.63 -3.63
N VAL A 572 24.81 -2.74 -2.89
CA VAL A 572 25.08 -4.06 -3.45
C VAL A 572 23.78 -4.84 -3.70
N ALA A 573 23.66 -5.40 -4.90
CA ALA A 573 22.61 -6.33 -5.30
C ALA A 573 23.22 -7.60 -5.93
N THR A 574 22.43 -8.67 -6.06
CA THR A 574 22.76 -9.84 -6.86
C THR A 574 21.99 -9.81 -8.18
N HIS A 575 22.64 -10.19 -9.28
CA HIS A 575 21.97 -10.50 -10.55
C HIS A 575 22.02 -12.01 -10.82
N THR A 576 21.88 -12.78 -9.74
CA THR A 576 21.83 -14.24 -9.70
C THR A 576 23.15 -14.94 -10.02
N PHE A 577 23.12 -16.26 -10.18
CA PHE A 577 24.28 -17.08 -10.51
C PHE A 577 24.41 -17.28 -12.02
N SER A 578 23.39 -17.83 -12.67
CA SER A 578 23.45 -18.21 -14.08
C SER A 578 22.72 -17.26 -15.02
N HIS A 579 22.13 -16.18 -14.49
CA HIS A 579 21.24 -15.30 -15.26
C HIS A 579 20.12 -16.10 -15.94
N PRO A 580 19.14 -16.62 -15.18
CA PRO A 580 17.95 -17.21 -15.78
C PRO A 580 17.30 -16.23 -16.77
N PHE A 581 17.16 -16.65 -18.03
CA PHE A 581 16.47 -15.88 -19.06
C PHE A 581 14.95 -15.96 -18.90
N PHE A 582 14.46 -17.07 -18.34
CA PHE A 582 13.05 -17.29 -18.04
C PHE A 582 12.89 -17.83 -16.62
N TRP A 583 12.19 -17.08 -15.77
CA TRP A 583 11.91 -17.51 -14.40
C TRP A 583 10.72 -18.46 -14.29
N GLN A 584 9.86 -18.48 -15.31
CA GLN A 584 8.77 -19.43 -15.46
C GLN A 584 8.81 -20.10 -16.84
N PRO A 585 9.78 -20.98 -17.12
CA PRO A 585 9.96 -21.61 -18.43
C PRO A 585 8.69 -22.22 -19.03
N ALA A 586 7.94 -22.97 -18.22
CA ALA A 586 6.72 -23.66 -18.67
C ALA A 586 5.60 -22.69 -19.06
N VAL A 587 5.60 -21.46 -18.54
CA VAL A 587 4.66 -20.39 -18.94
C VAL A 587 5.19 -19.68 -20.18
N ALA A 588 6.49 -19.40 -20.22
CA ALA A 588 7.12 -18.74 -21.37
C ALA A 588 6.94 -19.56 -22.66
N GLU A 589 7.12 -20.88 -22.57
CA GLU A 589 6.93 -21.86 -23.66
C GLU A 589 5.53 -21.87 -24.28
N GLN A 590 4.52 -21.36 -23.56
CA GLN A 590 3.15 -21.26 -24.07
C GLN A 590 2.91 -20.01 -24.92
N SER A 591 3.89 -19.11 -25.00
CA SER A 591 3.78 -17.88 -25.78
C SER A 591 3.86 -18.18 -27.28
N GLU A 592 3.05 -17.49 -28.09
CA GLU A 592 3.15 -17.57 -29.55
C GLU A 592 4.57 -17.15 -29.99
N ASN A 593 5.24 -18.00 -30.77
CA ASN A 593 6.62 -17.82 -31.26
C ASN A 593 7.70 -17.84 -30.17
N PHE A 594 7.50 -18.57 -29.07
CA PHE A 594 8.58 -18.78 -28.09
C PHE A 594 9.77 -19.53 -28.71
N GLU A 595 10.94 -18.90 -28.67
CA GLU A 595 12.22 -19.52 -29.00
C GLU A 595 13.26 -19.17 -27.92
N ALA A 596 13.79 -20.18 -27.25
CA ALA A 596 14.89 -20.01 -26.29
C ALA A 596 16.24 -19.88 -27.01
N GLN A 597 16.44 -18.79 -27.76
CA GLN A 597 17.62 -18.57 -28.63
C GLN A 597 18.98 -18.73 -27.91
N TYR A 598 19.02 -18.44 -26.61
CA TYR A 598 20.22 -18.53 -25.77
C TYR A 598 20.12 -19.64 -24.71
N GLY A 599 19.13 -20.55 -24.83
CA GLY A 599 18.75 -21.47 -23.77
C GLY A 599 17.94 -20.79 -22.66
N TYR A 600 17.85 -21.45 -21.50
CA TYR A 600 17.10 -20.94 -20.33
C TYR A 600 17.96 -20.15 -19.34
N MET A 601 19.29 -20.26 -19.44
CA MET A 601 20.27 -19.59 -18.60
C MET A 601 21.64 -19.60 -19.29
N MET A 602 22.61 -18.85 -18.75
CA MET A 602 23.99 -18.92 -19.19
C MET A 602 24.58 -20.33 -19.03
N GLN A 603 25.35 -20.76 -20.03
CA GLN A 603 25.97 -22.09 -20.04
C GLN A 603 27.13 -22.18 -19.04
N ILE A 604 26.89 -22.73 -17.84
CA ILE A 604 27.91 -22.88 -16.80
C ILE A 604 28.28 -24.37 -16.64
N PRO A 605 29.58 -24.73 -16.66
CA PRO A 605 29.99 -26.13 -16.50
C PRO A 605 29.46 -26.77 -15.20
N GLY A 606 28.74 -27.89 -15.34
CA GLY A 606 28.17 -28.63 -14.21
C GLY A 606 26.90 -28.03 -13.61
N TYR A 607 26.27 -27.08 -14.30
CA TYR A 607 24.99 -26.50 -13.92
C TYR A 607 24.04 -26.53 -15.11
N ASP A 608 23.25 -27.60 -15.20
CA ASP A 608 22.40 -27.88 -16.38
C ASP A 608 20.90 -27.56 -16.15
N LYS A 609 20.52 -27.24 -14.91
CA LYS A 609 19.15 -26.89 -14.52
C LYS A 609 19.13 -25.74 -13.52
N VAL A 610 18.21 -24.79 -13.74
CA VAL A 610 17.98 -23.68 -12.82
C VAL A 610 17.49 -24.19 -11.47
N ASP A 611 18.17 -23.76 -10.42
CA ASP A 611 17.86 -23.95 -9.00
C ASP A 611 17.74 -22.56 -8.37
N PHE A 612 16.52 -22.13 -8.07
CA PHE A 612 16.25 -20.79 -7.55
C PHE A 612 16.93 -20.49 -6.20
N THR A 613 17.20 -21.51 -5.38
CA THR A 613 17.98 -21.33 -4.14
C THR A 613 19.43 -21.03 -4.45
N ARG A 614 20.01 -21.73 -5.44
CA ARG A 614 21.37 -21.46 -5.91
C ARG A 614 21.47 -20.08 -6.56
N GLU A 615 20.49 -19.70 -7.35
CA GLU A 615 20.42 -18.41 -8.05
C GLU A 615 20.35 -17.24 -7.07
N ILE A 616 19.48 -17.31 -6.07
CA ILE A 616 19.21 -16.18 -5.17
C ILE A 616 20.11 -16.25 -3.93
N VAL A 617 19.98 -17.30 -3.13
CA VAL A 617 20.68 -17.42 -1.84
C VAL A 617 22.16 -17.74 -2.05
N GLY A 618 22.47 -18.62 -3.01
CA GLY A 618 23.84 -18.98 -3.35
C GLY A 618 24.66 -17.79 -3.86
N SER A 619 24.14 -17.06 -4.86
CA SER A 619 24.83 -15.88 -5.41
C SER A 619 24.98 -14.76 -4.39
N THR A 620 23.93 -14.51 -3.59
CA THR A 620 23.99 -13.56 -2.47
C THR A 620 25.13 -13.88 -1.51
N ARG A 621 25.29 -15.16 -1.14
CA ARG A 621 26.36 -15.63 -0.26
C ARG A 621 27.73 -15.42 -0.88
N TYR A 622 27.92 -15.81 -2.15
CA TYR A 622 29.17 -15.60 -2.87
C TYR A 622 29.61 -14.14 -2.84
N ILE A 623 28.70 -13.21 -3.16
CA ILE A 623 28.98 -11.77 -3.16
C ILE A 623 29.37 -11.31 -1.74
N ASN A 624 28.58 -11.67 -0.73
CA ASN A 624 28.85 -11.28 0.67
C ASN A 624 30.18 -11.81 1.21
N GLU A 625 30.56 -13.03 0.84
CA GLU A 625 31.78 -13.69 1.35
C GLU A 625 33.04 -13.25 0.60
N ARG A 626 32.94 -12.95 -0.70
CA ARG A 626 34.13 -12.76 -1.55
C ARG A 626 34.29 -11.35 -2.10
N LEU A 627 33.22 -10.59 -2.29
CA LEU A 627 33.23 -9.33 -3.01
C LEU A 627 32.90 -8.11 -2.13
N THR A 628 32.31 -8.33 -0.96
CA THR A 628 31.91 -7.24 -0.05
C THR A 628 32.36 -7.49 1.39
N THR A 629 31.94 -6.62 2.30
CA THR A 629 32.18 -6.75 3.74
C THR A 629 30.84 -6.90 4.47
N PRO A 630 30.84 -7.38 5.74
CA PRO A 630 29.62 -7.46 6.55
C PRO A 630 28.86 -6.12 6.71
N GLN A 631 29.53 -4.98 6.52
CA GLN A 631 28.92 -3.64 6.60
C GLN A 631 28.22 -3.23 5.30
N LYS A 632 28.51 -3.89 4.17
CA LYS A 632 27.86 -3.65 2.87
C LYS A 632 27.32 -4.97 2.29
N PRO A 633 26.35 -5.62 2.95
CA PRO A 633 25.76 -6.84 2.44
C PRO A 633 24.93 -6.57 1.18
N VAL A 634 24.72 -7.61 0.39
CA VAL A 634 23.68 -7.64 -0.64
C VAL A 634 22.32 -7.38 0.01
N LYS A 635 21.55 -6.45 -0.56
CA LYS A 635 20.21 -6.08 -0.08
C LYS A 635 19.08 -6.46 -1.03
N MET A 636 19.41 -6.74 -2.29
CA MET A 636 18.43 -6.88 -3.36
C MET A 636 18.80 -7.99 -4.33
N VAL A 637 17.78 -8.60 -4.91
CA VAL A 637 17.87 -9.31 -6.18
C VAL A 637 17.37 -8.41 -7.30
N PHE A 638 18.16 -8.27 -8.35
CA PHE A 638 17.73 -7.71 -9.62
C PHE A 638 17.34 -8.88 -10.52
N TRP A 639 16.06 -8.97 -10.91
CA TRP A 639 15.59 -10.12 -11.67
C TRP A 639 16.16 -10.11 -13.09
N SER A 640 16.89 -11.16 -13.47
CA SER A 640 17.44 -11.37 -14.81
C SER A 640 16.37 -11.76 -15.84
N GLY A 641 16.73 -11.69 -17.12
CA GLY A 641 15.92 -12.23 -18.21
C GLY A 641 14.56 -11.54 -18.37
N ASP A 642 13.49 -12.33 -18.41
CA ASP A 642 12.11 -11.86 -18.48
C ASP A 642 11.64 -11.10 -17.22
N ALA A 643 12.41 -11.18 -16.13
CA ALA A 643 12.10 -10.62 -14.82
C ALA A 643 10.69 -11.02 -14.32
N GLN A 644 10.29 -12.27 -14.56
CA GLN A 644 8.98 -12.81 -14.14
C GLN A 644 9.09 -13.92 -13.09
N PRO A 645 9.60 -13.64 -11.87
CA PRO A 645 9.57 -14.64 -10.80
C PRO A 645 8.13 -15.07 -10.51
N ASP A 646 7.94 -16.34 -10.18
CA ASP A 646 6.68 -16.82 -9.62
C ASP A 646 6.55 -16.42 -8.13
N ALA A 647 5.39 -16.72 -7.54
CA ALA A 647 5.12 -16.37 -6.14
C ALA A 647 6.09 -17.06 -5.17
N ALA A 648 6.46 -18.32 -5.42
CA ALA A 648 7.36 -19.06 -4.53
C ALA A 648 8.79 -18.47 -4.57
N THR A 649 9.27 -18.11 -5.76
CA THR A 649 10.59 -17.52 -5.98
C THR A 649 10.68 -16.11 -5.41
N LEU A 650 9.63 -15.30 -5.56
CA LEU A 650 9.55 -13.99 -4.93
C LEU A 650 9.56 -14.11 -3.41
N LYS A 651 8.80 -15.06 -2.85
CA LYS A 651 8.79 -15.35 -1.42
C LYS A 651 10.16 -15.79 -0.92
N LEU A 652 10.88 -16.62 -1.69
CA LEU A 652 12.24 -17.04 -1.37
C LEU A 652 13.19 -15.84 -1.19
N ALA A 653 13.08 -14.81 -2.04
CA ALA A 653 13.87 -13.58 -1.87
C ALA A 653 13.52 -12.85 -0.56
N TYR A 654 12.23 -12.64 -0.29
CA TYR A 654 11.77 -11.97 0.93
C TYR A 654 12.15 -12.72 2.22
N ASP A 655 12.01 -14.05 2.22
CA ASP A 655 12.37 -14.89 3.37
C ASP A 655 13.88 -14.84 3.69
N ASN A 656 14.70 -14.42 2.72
CA ASN A 656 16.14 -14.22 2.88
C ASN A 656 16.53 -12.73 3.03
N GLY A 657 15.57 -11.85 3.33
CA GLY A 657 15.82 -10.43 3.60
C GLY A 657 16.17 -9.60 2.37
N LEU A 658 15.91 -10.12 1.16
CA LEU A 658 16.20 -9.42 -0.09
C LEU A 658 14.96 -8.67 -0.59
N LEU A 659 15.13 -7.38 -0.88
CA LEU A 659 14.21 -6.63 -1.72
C LEU A 659 14.38 -7.05 -3.18
N ASN A 660 13.46 -6.65 -4.06
CA ASN A 660 13.49 -7.06 -5.47
C ASN A 660 13.01 -5.94 -6.40
N VAL A 661 13.59 -5.87 -7.59
CA VAL A 661 13.19 -4.94 -8.66
C VAL A 661 13.41 -5.60 -10.03
N ASN A 662 13.13 -4.90 -11.13
CA ASN A 662 13.08 -5.35 -12.53
C ASN A 662 11.71 -5.92 -12.94
N GLY A 663 11.48 -5.96 -14.26
CA GLY A 663 10.16 -6.12 -14.84
C GLY A 663 9.53 -4.78 -15.21
N GLY A 664 8.23 -4.77 -15.51
CA GLY A 664 7.59 -3.69 -16.28
C GLY A 664 8.15 -3.58 -17.70
N ASN A 665 7.62 -2.66 -18.50
CA ASN A 665 8.23 -2.24 -19.75
C ASN A 665 7.99 -0.74 -19.98
N SER A 666 8.16 0.05 -18.91
CA SER A 666 7.79 1.46 -18.89
C SER A 666 8.75 2.31 -19.72
N HIS A 667 8.28 2.85 -20.84
CA HIS A 667 9.02 3.82 -21.67
C HIS A 667 8.05 4.67 -22.49
N ILE A 668 8.46 5.91 -22.79
CA ILE A 668 7.75 6.79 -23.74
C ILE A 668 8.82 7.38 -24.64
N THR A 669 8.86 6.96 -25.89
CA THR A 669 9.85 7.43 -26.87
C THR A 669 9.20 8.34 -27.89
N ARG A 670 9.99 8.95 -28.77
CA ARG A 670 9.45 9.78 -29.87
C ARG A 670 8.64 8.96 -30.86
N SER A 671 8.99 7.69 -31.07
CA SER A 671 8.22 6.75 -31.90
C SER A 671 6.96 6.25 -31.20
N GLN A 672 6.98 6.15 -29.86
CA GLN A 672 5.84 5.72 -29.04
C GLN A 672 5.46 6.77 -27.96
N PRO A 673 4.95 7.95 -28.36
CA PRO A 673 4.73 9.07 -27.44
C PRO A 673 3.39 8.97 -26.70
N SER A 674 3.15 7.85 -26.02
CA SER A 674 1.87 7.48 -25.40
C SER A 674 2.03 7.06 -23.94
N VAL A 675 1.12 7.48 -23.06
CA VAL A 675 1.10 7.03 -21.65
C VAL A 675 0.71 5.56 -21.51
N SER A 676 0.20 4.92 -22.56
CA SER A 676 0.01 3.47 -22.62
C SER A 676 1.32 2.68 -22.52
N GLY A 677 2.46 3.32 -22.79
CA GLY A 677 3.79 2.74 -22.63
C GLY A 677 4.24 2.60 -21.17
N LEU A 678 3.41 2.99 -20.19
CA LEU A 678 3.76 2.99 -18.77
C LEU A 678 3.04 1.87 -18.00
N TYR A 679 3.82 0.88 -17.54
CA TYR A 679 3.33 -0.16 -16.62
C TYR A 679 3.20 0.39 -15.19
N PRO A 680 2.33 -0.16 -14.34
CA PRO A 680 2.27 0.21 -12.92
C PRO A 680 3.61 -0.03 -12.22
N PHE A 681 3.83 0.60 -11.06
CA PHE A 681 5.04 0.40 -10.25
C PHE A 681 5.08 -1.00 -9.62
N ILE A 682 3.93 -1.59 -9.32
CA ILE A 682 3.83 -2.76 -8.45
C ILE A 682 2.96 -3.85 -9.08
N ARG A 683 3.47 -5.10 -9.04
CA ARG A 683 2.70 -6.31 -9.29
C ARG A 683 2.55 -7.09 -7.97
N PRO A 684 1.37 -7.07 -7.31
CA PRO A 684 1.15 -7.87 -6.12
C PRO A 684 1.01 -9.36 -6.48
N THR A 685 1.57 -10.23 -5.65
CA THR A 685 1.47 -11.69 -5.78
C THR A 685 1.22 -12.32 -4.41
N PRO A 686 0.77 -13.59 -4.33
CA PRO A 686 0.70 -14.32 -3.06
C PRO A 686 2.05 -14.47 -2.34
N GLY A 687 3.17 -14.34 -3.06
CA GLY A 687 4.52 -14.41 -2.52
C GLY A 687 5.10 -13.08 -2.04
N GLY A 688 4.37 -11.97 -2.20
CA GLY A 688 4.83 -10.61 -1.89
C GLY A 688 4.67 -9.66 -3.09
N LEU A 689 5.24 -8.46 -2.96
CA LEU A 689 5.21 -7.44 -4.00
C LEU A 689 6.39 -7.62 -4.95
N GLN A 690 6.15 -7.68 -6.25
CA GLN A 690 7.21 -7.39 -7.22
C GLN A 690 7.18 -5.91 -7.55
N PHE A 691 8.32 -5.24 -7.44
CA PHE A 691 8.47 -3.87 -7.89
C PHE A 691 9.04 -3.84 -9.30
N TYR A 692 8.39 -3.11 -10.19
CA TYR A 692 8.89 -2.92 -11.55
C TYR A 692 9.94 -1.82 -11.61
N ALA A 693 10.83 -1.92 -12.58
CA ALA A 693 11.68 -0.80 -12.94
C ALA A 693 10.76 0.36 -13.37
N PRO A 694 10.81 1.53 -12.72
CA PRO A 694 9.91 2.63 -13.05
C PRO A 694 10.01 3.09 -14.51
N ILE A 695 11.22 2.99 -15.07
CA ILE A 695 11.56 3.18 -16.48
C ILE A 695 12.48 2.01 -16.87
N ILE A 696 12.24 1.42 -18.04
CA ILE A 696 12.99 0.26 -18.55
C ILE A 696 14.41 0.65 -19.00
N ASN A 697 15.29 -0.34 -19.08
CA ASN A 697 16.70 -0.20 -19.40
C ASN A 697 17.01 0.13 -20.87
N GLU A 698 18.28 0.36 -21.16
CA GLU A 698 18.83 0.73 -22.47
C GLU A 698 18.58 -0.31 -23.56
N ASN A 699 18.38 -1.57 -23.19
CA ASN A 699 18.12 -2.68 -24.12
C ASN A 699 16.96 -2.33 -25.08
N VAL A 700 15.84 -1.84 -24.53
CA VAL A 700 14.63 -1.49 -25.31
C VAL A 700 14.89 -0.32 -26.25
N TYR A 701 15.74 0.64 -25.85
CA TYR A 701 16.07 1.82 -26.65
C TYR A 701 17.12 1.52 -27.73
N THR A 702 17.79 0.38 -27.67
CA THR A 702 18.93 0.04 -28.54
C THR A 702 18.71 -1.25 -29.34
N ASN A 703 17.45 -1.70 -29.45
CA ASN A 703 17.05 -2.91 -30.16
C ASN A 703 17.83 -4.15 -29.69
N LEU A 704 17.73 -4.50 -28.40
CA LEU A 704 18.46 -5.63 -27.82
C LEU A 704 19.98 -5.51 -27.98
N TRP A 705 20.49 -4.29 -27.82
CA TRP A 705 21.90 -3.95 -28.00
C TRP A 705 22.45 -4.29 -29.41
N ARG A 706 21.57 -4.35 -30.43
CA ARG A 706 21.97 -4.49 -31.85
C ARG A 706 22.19 -3.14 -32.53
N GLY A 707 21.89 -2.05 -31.82
CA GLY A 707 22.07 -0.68 -32.27
C GLY A 707 20.78 -0.06 -32.84
N PRO A 708 20.77 1.27 -33.02
CA PRO A 708 21.89 2.18 -32.79
C PRO A 708 22.25 2.33 -31.29
N TYR A 709 23.54 2.22 -30.95
CA TYR A 709 24.02 2.28 -29.56
C TYR A 709 23.84 3.65 -28.88
N TYR A 710 23.48 4.67 -29.65
CA TYR A 710 23.11 6.00 -29.13
C TYR A 710 21.61 6.12 -28.82
N GLY A 711 20.80 5.10 -29.12
CA GLY A 711 19.34 5.15 -28.98
C GLY A 711 18.86 5.43 -27.55
N PHE A 712 19.68 5.09 -26.53
CA PHE A 712 19.34 5.36 -25.14
C PHE A 712 19.21 6.84 -24.79
N ARG A 713 19.64 7.75 -25.67
CA ARG A 713 19.40 9.20 -25.53
C ARG A 713 17.90 9.53 -25.39
N ASP A 714 17.02 8.72 -25.99
CA ASP A 714 15.57 8.88 -25.89
C ASP A 714 15.03 8.73 -24.45
N LEU A 715 15.83 8.23 -23.50
CA LEU A 715 15.51 8.29 -22.08
C LEU A 715 15.22 9.71 -21.60
N LEU A 716 15.92 10.72 -22.12
CA LEU A 716 15.67 12.12 -21.78
C LEU A 716 14.27 12.58 -22.22
N TYR A 717 13.76 12.04 -23.34
CA TYR A 717 12.39 12.27 -23.77
C TYR A 717 11.39 11.56 -22.84
N THR A 718 11.70 10.33 -22.39
CA THR A 718 10.89 9.65 -21.35
C THR A 718 10.82 10.51 -20.07
N PHE A 719 11.94 11.09 -19.62
CA PHE A 719 11.95 11.95 -18.42
C PHE A 719 11.07 13.19 -18.58
N GLU A 720 11.11 13.85 -19.73
CA GLU A 720 10.28 15.02 -20.04
C GLU A 720 8.78 14.65 -20.06
N ARG A 721 8.41 13.59 -20.78
CA ARG A 721 7.00 13.18 -20.97
C ARG A 721 6.38 12.56 -19.74
N THR A 722 7.19 12.09 -18.81
CA THR A 722 6.74 11.62 -17.48
C THR A 722 6.82 12.72 -16.42
N GLU A 723 7.20 13.95 -16.77
CA GLU A 723 7.14 15.14 -15.91
C GLU A 723 5.98 16.06 -16.31
N HIS A 724 5.68 16.20 -17.59
CA HIS A 724 4.69 17.15 -18.10
C HIS A 724 3.58 16.50 -18.95
N PRO A 725 2.29 16.86 -18.73
CA PRO A 725 1.77 17.79 -17.72
C PRO A 725 1.59 17.16 -16.33
N ARG A 726 1.87 15.86 -16.19
CA ARG A 726 1.72 15.10 -14.95
C ARG A 726 3.05 14.43 -14.63
N ARG A 727 3.50 14.54 -13.38
CA ARG A 727 4.64 13.75 -12.90
C ARG A 727 4.20 12.31 -12.68
N LEU A 728 4.51 11.45 -13.64
CA LEU A 728 4.19 10.02 -13.63
C LEU A 728 5.37 9.18 -13.12
N ARG A 729 6.62 9.64 -13.30
CA ARG A 729 7.83 8.91 -12.89
C ARG A 729 8.88 9.86 -12.31
N GLY A 730 9.78 9.34 -11.48
CA GLY A 730 11.04 10.01 -11.13
C GLY A 730 12.07 9.94 -12.28
N LEU A 731 13.31 10.32 -11.99
CA LEU A 731 14.46 10.18 -12.89
C LEU A 731 15.14 8.82 -12.62
N HIS A 732 14.67 7.78 -13.30
CA HIS A 732 15.16 6.42 -13.09
C HIS A 732 16.07 6.01 -14.24
N LEU A 733 17.36 5.88 -13.95
CA LEU A 733 18.37 5.37 -14.88
C LEU A 733 18.60 3.88 -14.58
N TYR A 734 18.27 3.05 -15.56
CA TYR A 734 18.42 1.60 -15.52
C TYR A 734 19.27 1.18 -16.71
N TYR A 735 20.38 0.48 -16.49
CA TYR A 735 21.21 -0.03 -17.58
C TYR A 735 22.04 -1.24 -17.15
N HIS A 736 22.87 -1.77 -18.05
CA HIS A 736 23.76 -2.90 -17.83
C HIS A 736 25.23 -2.52 -18.09
N PHE A 737 26.19 -3.35 -17.66
CA PHE A 737 27.61 -3.01 -17.84
C PHE A 737 28.04 -2.90 -19.30
N TYR A 738 27.37 -3.58 -20.24
CA TYR A 738 27.67 -3.41 -21.66
C TYR A 738 27.49 -1.96 -22.16
N SER A 739 26.73 -1.10 -21.47
CA SER A 739 26.67 0.33 -21.76
C SER A 739 28.06 1.02 -21.73
N GLY A 740 29.02 0.45 -21.00
CA GLY A 740 30.42 0.88 -20.96
C GLY A 740 31.30 0.41 -22.12
N THR A 741 30.75 -0.29 -23.13
CA THR A 741 31.57 -0.96 -24.16
C THR A 741 31.70 -0.21 -25.47
N LYS A 742 30.69 0.59 -25.87
CA LYS A 742 30.64 1.26 -27.18
C LYS A 742 30.86 2.77 -27.03
N GLN A 743 31.70 3.37 -27.88
CA GLN A 743 31.97 4.83 -27.82
C GLN A 743 30.71 5.70 -27.93
N ALA A 744 29.75 5.29 -28.76
CA ALA A 744 28.47 6.00 -28.90
C ALA A 744 27.65 5.97 -27.59
N SER A 745 27.66 4.84 -26.89
CA SER A 745 26.99 4.68 -25.60
C SER A 745 27.68 5.50 -24.51
N LEU A 746 29.02 5.47 -24.43
CA LEU A 746 29.78 6.27 -23.45
C LEU A 746 29.40 7.76 -23.52
N LYS A 747 29.28 8.32 -24.73
CA LYS A 747 28.86 9.72 -24.94
C LYS A 747 27.42 9.99 -24.51
N VAL A 748 26.51 9.05 -24.78
CA VAL A 748 25.09 9.19 -24.42
C VAL A 748 24.89 9.03 -22.91
N MET A 749 25.63 8.16 -22.25
CA MET A 749 25.57 8.03 -20.79
C MET A 749 26.00 9.33 -20.09
N GLU A 750 27.07 9.97 -20.55
CA GLU A 750 27.47 11.30 -20.06
C GLU A 750 26.33 12.33 -20.24
N GLU A 751 25.71 12.37 -21.42
CA GLU A 751 24.57 13.25 -21.71
C GLU A 751 23.38 13.01 -20.76
N ILE A 752 23.06 11.74 -20.50
CA ILE A 752 21.98 11.34 -19.59
C ILE A 752 22.29 11.78 -18.15
N TYR A 753 23.49 11.51 -17.64
CA TYR A 753 23.88 11.89 -16.29
C TYR A 753 23.90 13.42 -16.11
N GLN A 754 24.38 14.17 -17.11
CA GLN A 754 24.32 15.63 -17.11
C GLN A 754 22.87 16.12 -17.11
N GLY A 755 22.01 15.54 -17.95
CA GLY A 755 20.58 15.85 -17.99
C GLY A 755 19.88 15.61 -16.65
N MET A 756 20.16 14.47 -16.00
CA MET A 756 19.63 14.17 -14.66
C MET A 756 20.13 15.16 -13.61
N ALA A 757 21.41 15.55 -13.65
CA ALA A 757 21.97 16.48 -12.67
C ALA A 757 21.40 17.90 -12.80
N ALA A 758 21.08 18.33 -14.02
CA ALA A 758 20.47 19.63 -14.32
C ALA A 758 19.06 19.81 -13.72
N GLU A 759 18.35 18.72 -13.46
CA GLU A 759 17.03 18.71 -12.80
C GLU A 759 17.12 18.87 -11.27
N HIS A 760 18.33 18.91 -10.71
CA HIS A 760 18.60 19.01 -9.27
C HIS A 760 17.80 18.03 -8.39
N PRO A 761 17.80 16.71 -8.69
CA PRO A 761 16.97 15.74 -7.99
C PRO A 761 17.44 15.45 -6.56
N ILE A 762 16.62 14.69 -5.83
CA ILE A 762 17.05 13.94 -4.65
C ILE A 762 17.45 12.53 -5.08
N SER A 763 18.72 12.18 -4.91
CA SER A 763 19.23 10.85 -5.28
C SER A 763 19.07 9.86 -4.13
N LEU A 764 18.44 8.71 -4.42
CA LEU A 764 18.22 7.62 -3.49
C LEU A 764 18.87 6.33 -4.02
N TRP A 765 19.33 5.47 -3.12
CA TRP A 765 19.57 4.08 -3.48
C TRP A 765 18.25 3.40 -3.85
N MET A 766 18.31 2.36 -4.67
CA MET A 766 17.11 1.64 -5.10
C MET A 766 16.37 1.04 -3.90
N SER A 767 17.07 0.50 -2.90
CA SER A 767 16.40 -0.06 -1.71
C SER A 767 15.58 0.98 -0.93
N ASP A 768 16.09 2.21 -0.81
CA ASP A 768 15.39 3.32 -0.15
C ASP A 768 14.13 3.71 -0.93
N TYR A 769 14.23 3.75 -2.26
CA TYR A 769 13.10 4.01 -3.16
C TYR A 769 12.04 2.90 -3.13
N LEU A 770 12.45 1.63 -3.08
CA LEU A 770 11.50 0.51 -2.96
C LEU A 770 10.70 0.55 -1.65
N SER A 771 11.28 1.09 -0.56
CA SER A 771 10.50 1.38 0.65
C SER A 771 9.40 2.41 0.36
N ARG A 772 9.70 3.50 -0.37
CA ARG A 772 8.69 4.50 -0.77
C ARG A 772 7.58 3.86 -1.61
N LEU A 773 7.91 2.95 -2.53
CA LEU A 773 6.90 2.22 -3.31
C LEU A 773 6.03 1.31 -2.45
N ARG A 774 6.61 0.60 -1.48
CA ARG A 774 5.84 -0.18 -0.51
C ARG A 774 4.91 0.72 0.30
N GLY A 775 5.41 1.86 0.76
CA GLY A 775 4.65 2.92 1.41
C GLY A 775 3.51 3.49 0.56
N PHE A 776 3.73 3.70 -0.73
CA PHE A 776 2.69 4.11 -1.67
C PHE A 776 1.55 3.08 -1.74
N TYR A 777 1.90 1.79 -1.74
CA TYR A 777 0.95 0.67 -1.74
C TYR A 777 0.21 0.52 -0.41
N THR A 778 0.88 0.72 0.73
CA THR A 778 0.31 0.48 2.06
C THR A 778 -0.33 1.71 2.69
N ALA A 779 -0.03 2.93 2.24
CA ALA A 779 -0.51 4.13 2.93
C ALA A 779 -2.03 4.15 3.05
N SER A 780 -2.53 4.40 4.25
CA SER A 780 -3.97 4.49 4.52
C SER A 780 -4.35 5.94 4.79
N LEU A 781 -5.56 6.30 4.34
CA LEU A 781 -6.13 7.62 4.48
C LEU A 781 -7.45 7.52 5.22
N ALA A 782 -7.67 8.39 6.19
CA ALA A 782 -8.95 8.54 6.84
C ALA A 782 -9.29 10.01 7.10
N ARG A 783 -10.57 10.31 7.19
CA ARG A 783 -11.08 11.60 7.67
C ARG A 783 -11.38 11.49 9.17
N GLU A 784 -10.89 12.46 9.92
CA GLU A 784 -11.28 12.69 11.31
C GLU A 784 -12.55 13.55 11.37
N ASP A 785 -13.20 13.59 12.53
CA ASP A 785 -14.46 14.33 12.76
C ASP A 785 -14.35 15.84 12.48
N ASP A 786 -13.17 16.44 12.71
CA ASP A 786 -12.93 17.86 12.44
C ASP A 786 -12.64 18.15 10.96
N GLY A 787 -12.75 17.13 10.11
CA GLY A 787 -12.49 17.20 8.68
C GLY A 787 -11.01 17.12 8.31
N SER A 788 -10.08 16.99 9.26
CA SER A 788 -8.67 16.76 8.91
C SER A 788 -8.44 15.36 8.33
N TRP A 789 -7.32 15.19 7.64
CA TRP A 789 -6.87 13.90 7.13
C TRP A 789 -5.89 13.25 8.11
N SER A 790 -6.12 11.99 8.45
CA SER A 790 -5.15 11.08 9.06
C SER A 790 -4.48 10.24 7.97
N ILE A 791 -3.16 10.23 7.97
CA ILE A 791 -2.33 9.49 7.02
C ILE A 791 -1.37 8.59 7.80
N LYS A 792 -1.44 7.28 7.58
CA LYS A 792 -0.61 6.28 8.27
C LYS A 792 -0.10 5.22 7.31
N ALA A 793 0.67 4.26 7.83
CA ALA A 793 1.26 3.16 7.06
C ALA A 793 2.11 3.62 5.86
N LEU A 794 2.82 4.75 6.03
CA LEU A 794 3.61 5.38 4.98
C LEU A 794 4.91 4.63 4.65
N ASP A 795 5.44 3.80 5.56
CA ASP A 795 6.56 2.88 5.29
C ASP A 795 7.73 3.48 4.47
N GLY A 796 8.19 4.66 4.90
CA GLY A 796 9.27 5.40 4.24
C GLY A 796 8.84 6.40 3.17
N LEU A 797 7.59 6.38 2.71
CA LEU A 797 7.00 7.45 1.90
C LEU A 797 6.95 8.77 2.66
N ARG A 798 7.30 9.88 1.99
CA ARG A 798 7.44 11.20 2.59
C ARG A 798 6.71 12.33 1.85
N THR A 799 5.84 12.02 0.90
CA THR A 799 5.16 13.06 0.11
C THR A 799 3.69 12.71 -0.15
N LEU A 800 2.84 13.74 -0.03
CA LEU A 800 1.47 13.74 -0.55
C LEU A 800 1.36 14.76 -1.68
N ARG A 801 0.76 14.39 -2.80
CA ARG A 801 0.35 15.31 -3.87
C ARG A 801 -1.11 15.68 -3.68
N LEU A 802 -1.38 16.97 -3.53
CA LEU A 802 -2.73 17.51 -3.43
C LEU A 802 -3.20 18.00 -4.80
N ASP A 803 -4.47 17.72 -5.11
CA ASP A 803 -5.21 18.48 -6.10
C ASP A 803 -5.34 19.93 -5.59
N PRO A 804 -5.03 20.97 -6.39
CA PRO A 804 -5.13 22.36 -5.96
C PRO A 804 -6.51 22.75 -5.39
N ARG A 805 -7.59 22.06 -5.81
CA ARG A 805 -8.95 22.25 -5.31
C ARG A 805 -9.13 21.87 -3.84
N LEU A 806 -8.22 21.07 -3.28
CA LEU A 806 -8.22 20.73 -1.85
C LEU A 806 -7.70 21.86 -0.96
N GLY A 807 -7.10 22.91 -1.52
CA GLY A 807 -6.48 24.00 -0.76
C GLY A 807 -5.04 23.68 -0.32
N TRP A 808 -4.58 24.38 0.71
CA TRP A 808 -3.20 24.39 1.19
C TRP A 808 -3.10 23.74 2.57
N PRO A 809 -1.94 23.15 2.93
CA PRO A 809 -1.71 22.71 4.31
C PRO A 809 -1.69 23.91 5.27
N ASP A 810 -2.41 23.79 6.38
CA ASP A 810 -2.26 24.64 7.56
C ASP A 810 -1.10 24.08 8.40
N LEU A 811 0.04 24.78 8.39
CA LEU A 811 1.29 24.23 8.93
C LEU A 811 1.31 24.21 10.46
N GLN A 812 0.55 25.10 11.11
CA GLN A 812 0.49 25.19 12.57
C GLN A 812 -0.52 24.20 13.18
N ARG A 813 -1.59 23.85 12.46
CA ARG A 813 -2.60 22.87 12.91
C ARG A 813 -2.32 21.45 12.43
N SER A 814 -1.49 21.27 11.40
CA SER A 814 -1.06 19.95 10.94
C SER A 814 0.05 19.38 11.82
N ARG A 815 0.21 18.05 11.79
CA ARG A 815 1.32 17.35 12.46
C ARG A 815 2.08 16.49 11.45
N GLY A 816 3.41 16.50 11.53
CA GLY A 816 4.27 15.74 10.62
C GLY A 816 4.38 16.35 9.22
N ILE A 817 4.06 17.63 9.04
CA ILE A 817 4.15 18.36 7.77
C ILE A 817 5.29 19.37 7.82
N ALA A 818 6.28 19.21 6.94
CA ALA A 818 7.46 20.08 6.89
C ALA A 818 7.29 21.29 5.97
N GLY A 819 6.44 21.17 4.96
CA GLY A 819 6.18 22.24 4.02
C GLY A 819 5.47 21.76 2.77
N VAL A 820 5.48 22.61 1.74
CA VAL A 820 4.78 22.36 0.49
C VAL A 820 5.44 23.10 -0.66
N ARG A 821 5.63 22.42 -1.78
CA ARG A 821 6.06 22.99 -3.05
C ARG A 821 4.93 22.91 -4.07
N ASP A 822 4.59 24.05 -4.66
CA ASP A 822 3.55 24.15 -5.69
C ASP A 822 4.22 24.11 -7.07
N LEU A 823 3.86 23.14 -7.90
CA LEU A 823 4.38 22.93 -9.25
C LEU A 823 3.22 22.82 -10.25
N PRO A 824 3.43 23.04 -11.56
CA PRO A 824 2.38 22.88 -12.57
C PRO A 824 1.67 21.51 -12.55
N GLN A 825 2.39 20.45 -12.14
CA GLN A 825 1.88 19.07 -12.06
C GLN A 825 1.02 18.82 -10.81
N GLY A 826 1.15 19.64 -9.77
CA GLY A 826 0.46 19.45 -8.51
C GLY A 826 1.16 20.10 -7.31
N ARG A 827 0.49 20.03 -6.16
CA ARG A 827 0.96 20.58 -4.89
C ARG A 827 1.56 19.47 -4.03
N TYR A 828 2.88 19.48 -3.85
CA TYR A 828 3.61 18.43 -3.16
C TYR A 828 3.88 18.82 -1.71
N VAL A 829 3.22 18.15 -0.78
CA VAL A 829 3.33 18.33 0.68
C VAL A 829 4.36 17.37 1.24
N HIS A 830 5.33 17.91 1.97
CA HIS A 830 6.47 17.17 2.52
C HIS A 830 6.12 16.66 3.91
N LEU A 831 6.29 15.36 4.13
CA LEU A 831 6.03 14.69 5.39
C LEU A 831 7.33 14.46 6.16
N ALA A 832 7.27 14.60 7.48
CA ALA A 832 8.41 14.47 8.38
C ALA A 832 8.44 13.17 9.19
N GLY A 833 7.49 12.24 8.94
CA GLY A 833 7.36 11.02 9.74
C GLY A 833 6.60 9.90 9.05
N ALA A 834 6.45 8.77 9.75
CA ALA A 834 5.73 7.59 9.28
C ALA A 834 4.19 7.72 9.36
N GLN A 835 3.71 8.79 10.00
CA GLN A 835 2.31 9.18 10.07
C GLN A 835 2.21 10.71 10.04
N ALA A 836 1.09 11.22 9.54
CA ALA A 836 0.82 12.65 9.46
C ALA A 836 -0.66 12.94 9.70
N ARG A 837 -0.92 14.14 10.23
CA ARG A 837 -2.25 14.73 10.29
C ARG A 837 -2.25 16.00 9.48
N LEU A 838 -3.05 16.04 8.42
CA LEU A 838 -3.11 17.15 7.48
C LEU A 838 -4.41 17.94 7.66
N VAL A 839 -4.27 19.19 8.08
CA VAL A 839 -5.33 20.18 8.11
C VAL A 839 -5.19 21.07 6.88
N LEU A 840 -6.31 21.38 6.23
CA LEU A 840 -6.34 22.18 5.01
C LEU A 840 -6.95 23.56 5.27
N ARG A 841 -6.53 24.55 4.48
CA ARG A 841 -6.98 25.94 4.47
C ARG A 841 -7.01 26.50 3.04
N ASP A 842 -7.70 27.61 2.81
CA ASP A 842 -7.93 28.12 1.44
C ASP A 842 -6.71 28.83 0.83
N SER A 843 -5.79 29.34 1.66
CA SER A 843 -4.62 30.12 1.23
C SER A 843 -3.31 29.51 1.72
N ARG A 844 -2.21 29.73 0.99
CA ARG A 844 -0.87 29.29 1.41
C ARG A 844 -0.50 29.88 2.77
N ASP A 845 -0.01 29.02 3.65
CA ASP A 845 0.37 29.39 5.02
C ASP A 845 1.65 30.25 5.05
N PRO A 846 1.69 31.42 5.71
CA PRO A 846 2.87 32.28 5.73
C PRO A 846 4.00 31.80 6.64
N THR A 847 3.75 30.82 7.53
CA THR A 847 4.78 30.27 8.42
C THR A 847 6.00 29.78 7.62
N PRO A 848 7.24 30.00 8.11
CA PRO A 848 8.46 29.46 7.52
C PRO A 848 8.34 27.94 7.30
N ALA A 849 8.66 27.47 6.10
CA ALA A 849 8.47 26.06 5.75
C ALA A 849 9.55 25.56 4.79
N LEU A 850 9.74 24.24 4.77
CA LEU A 850 10.59 23.60 3.77
C LEU A 850 9.96 23.74 2.38
N GLU A 851 10.66 24.38 1.44
CA GLU A 851 10.28 24.41 0.03
C GLU A 851 10.86 23.18 -0.68
N GLU A 852 12.17 22.94 -0.50
CA GLU A 852 12.84 21.75 -1.00
C GLU A 852 14.13 21.39 -0.24
N ALA A 853 14.58 20.14 -0.34
CA ALA A 853 15.90 19.68 0.12
C ALA A 853 16.45 18.51 -0.71
N ASN A 854 17.77 18.41 -0.82
CA ASN A 854 18.46 17.43 -1.66
C ASN A 854 18.71 16.05 -1.00
N ILE A 855 18.45 15.91 0.31
CA ILE A 855 18.62 14.65 1.05
C ILE A 855 17.40 14.35 1.93
N PRO A 856 17.18 13.07 2.32
CA PRO A 856 16.00 12.66 3.09
C PRO A 856 15.81 13.39 4.42
N LEU A 857 14.59 13.85 4.66
CA LEU A 857 14.14 14.49 5.90
C LEU A 857 13.83 13.42 6.94
N GLN A 858 14.35 13.58 8.16
CA GLN A 858 14.14 12.66 9.27
C GLN A 858 13.18 13.23 10.33
N GLN A 859 13.19 14.56 10.52
CA GLN A 859 12.38 15.23 11.54
C GLN A 859 12.14 16.69 11.18
N TRP A 860 10.96 17.20 11.52
CA TRP A 860 10.59 18.62 11.39
C TRP A 860 9.51 19.00 12.41
N ASP A 861 9.87 19.84 13.38
CA ASP A 861 8.98 20.24 14.48
C ASP A 861 9.00 21.76 14.67
N TYR A 862 7.82 22.38 14.64
CA TYR A 862 7.66 23.79 15.00
C TYR A 862 7.75 23.94 16.53
N LEU A 863 8.82 24.58 17.01
CA LEU A 863 8.98 24.97 18.42
C LEU A 863 8.23 26.28 18.72
N SER A 864 8.13 27.14 17.72
CA SER A 864 7.28 28.33 17.67
C SER A 864 6.96 28.64 16.20
N PRO A 865 6.11 29.64 15.88
CA PRO A 865 5.86 30.04 14.49
C PRO A 865 7.10 30.49 13.71
N THR A 866 8.22 30.77 14.38
CA THR A 866 9.47 31.24 13.77
C THR A 866 10.71 30.41 14.15
N ARG A 867 10.53 29.35 14.95
CA ARG A 867 11.61 28.44 15.37
C ARG A 867 11.24 27.01 15.04
N ILE A 868 12.09 26.33 14.28
CA ILE A 868 11.86 24.95 13.82
C ILE A 868 13.05 24.10 14.20
N ARG A 869 12.80 22.94 14.81
CA ARG A 869 13.80 21.86 14.96
C ARG A 869 13.71 20.93 13.75
N PHE A 870 14.84 20.49 13.23
CA PHE A 870 14.89 19.57 12.10
C PHE A 870 16.03 18.56 12.18
N ALA A 871 15.89 17.46 11.44
CA ALA A 871 16.96 16.50 11.19
C ALA A 871 16.94 16.00 9.75
N PHE A 872 18.14 15.81 9.17
CA PHE A 872 18.35 15.25 7.83
C PHE A 872 19.44 14.19 7.88
N ALA A 873 19.34 13.18 7.02
CA ALA A 873 20.38 12.18 6.84
C ALA A 873 20.39 11.67 5.40
N GLY A 874 21.55 11.74 4.75
CA GLY A 874 21.76 11.25 3.40
C GLY A 874 23.24 11.04 3.11
N GLN A 875 23.60 11.05 1.83
CA GLN A 875 24.97 10.79 1.35
C GLN A 875 25.64 12.01 0.70
N PHE A 876 24.91 13.12 0.57
CA PHE A 876 25.39 14.36 -0.03
C PHE A 876 25.32 15.51 0.99
N PRO A 877 26.20 16.53 0.88
CA PRO A 877 26.07 17.75 1.67
C PRO A 877 24.67 18.35 1.55
N LEU A 878 24.08 18.73 2.67
CA LEU A 878 22.72 19.24 2.73
C LEU A 878 22.60 20.60 2.03
N GLU A 879 21.71 20.65 1.05
CA GLU A 879 21.16 21.87 0.47
C GLU A 879 19.66 21.88 0.74
N LEU A 880 19.18 22.95 1.38
CA LEU A 880 17.76 23.13 1.67
C LEU A 880 17.33 24.57 1.34
N THR A 881 16.11 24.70 0.83
CA THR A 881 15.47 25.98 0.55
C THR A 881 14.27 26.14 1.44
N LEU A 882 14.24 27.25 2.17
CA LEU A 882 13.13 27.65 3.02
C LEU A 882 12.31 28.72 2.33
N ARG A 883 11.00 28.65 2.48
CA ARG A 883 10.11 29.75 2.21
C ARG A 883 9.81 30.47 3.52
N ALA A 884 10.08 31.77 3.60
CA ALA A 884 9.84 32.58 4.78
C ALA A 884 9.70 34.07 4.42
N SER A 885 8.92 34.82 5.20
CA SER A 885 8.71 36.26 5.01
C SER A 885 9.81 37.13 5.64
N SER A 886 10.58 36.59 6.58
CA SER A 886 11.71 37.25 7.25
C SER A 886 13.00 36.46 7.04
N ALA A 887 14.14 37.08 7.34
CA ALA A 887 15.43 36.43 7.26
C ALA A 887 15.50 35.24 8.25
N CYS A 888 16.07 34.13 7.81
CA CYS A 888 16.27 32.94 8.63
C CYS A 888 17.76 32.63 8.79
N GLU A 889 18.11 32.03 9.92
CA GLU A 889 19.43 31.48 10.22
C GLU A 889 19.26 29.99 10.54
N VAL A 890 20.15 29.15 9.98
CA VAL A 890 20.23 27.73 10.33
C VAL A 890 21.35 27.54 11.36
N ARG A 891 21.05 26.84 12.46
CA ARG A 891 21.98 26.56 13.56
C ARG A 891 22.16 25.06 13.71
N VAL A 892 23.40 24.59 13.79
CA VAL A 892 23.73 23.19 14.07
C VAL A 892 24.85 23.17 15.10
N GLY A 893 24.55 22.75 16.33
CA GLY A 893 25.48 22.87 17.45
C GLY A 893 25.92 24.32 17.68
N ARG A 894 27.21 24.62 17.49
CA ARG A 894 27.78 25.97 17.62
C ARG A 894 27.83 26.74 16.30
N GLU A 895 27.61 26.06 15.18
CA GLU A 895 27.73 26.65 13.85
C GLU A 895 26.44 27.35 13.43
N ARG A 896 26.60 28.43 12.67
CA ARG A 896 25.51 29.23 12.13
C ARG A 896 25.71 29.42 10.64
N TYR A 897 24.68 29.13 9.87
CA TYR A 897 24.67 29.19 8.43
C TYR A 897 23.69 30.26 7.98
N LYS A 898 24.18 31.20 7.16
CA LYS A 898 23.36 32.26 6.56
C LYS A 898 22.84 31.82 5.21
N SER A 899 21.65 32.32 4.85
CA SER A 899 21.05 32.07 3.55
C SER A 899 21.85 32.73 2.43
N GLN A 900 21.91 32.08 1.28
CA GLN A 900 22.28 32.72 0.02
C GLN A 900 21.04 33.43 -0.56
N PRO A 901 21.18 34.60 -1.22
CA PRO A 901 20.06 35.25 -1.88
C PRO A 901 19.43 34.32 -2.92
N ALA A 902 18.13 34.08 -2.82
CA ALA A 902 17.33 33.37 -3.82
C ALA A 902 16.16 34.27 -4.29
N ALA A 903 15.26 33.72 -5.12
CA ALA A 903 14.05 34.42 -5.54
C ALA A 903 13.23 34.96 -4.34
N ALA A 904 12.44 36.01 -4.54
CA ALA A 904 11.74 36.71 -3.46
C ALA A 904 10.95 35.75 -2.55
N GLY A 905 11.27 35.75 -1.24
CA GLY A 905 10.62 34.90 -0.23
C GLY A 905 11.21 33.49 -0.07
N LEU A 906 12.23 33.13 -0.84
CA LEU A 906 12.99 31.89 -0.70
C LEU A 906 14.40 32.16 -0.18
N GLN A 907 14.92 31.26 0.65
CA GLN A 907 16.25 31.35 1.27
C GLN A 907 16.92 29.98 1.22
N THR A 908 18.02 29.88 0.48
CA THR A 908 18.76 28.61 0.31
C THR A 908 19.96 28.55 1.25
N PHE A 909 20.11 27.42 1.93
CA PHE A 909 21.21 27.12 2.85
C PHE A 909 21.99 25.92 2.33
N LYS A 910 23.32 26.02 2.39
CA LYS A 910 24.24 24.93 2.06
C LYS A 910 25.08 24.61 3.28
N LEU A 911 24.97 23.38 3.76
CA LEU A 911 25.70 22.87 4.89
C LEU A 911 26.65 21.76 4.40
N PRO A 912 27.94 21.76 4.79
CA PRO A 912 28.90 20.73 4.42
C PRO A 912 28.70 19.42 5.20
N LEU A 913 27.44 19.10 5.55
CA LEU A 913 27.06 17.99 6.41
C LEU A 913 26.12 17.06 5.66
N THR A 914 26.40 15.76 5.68
CA THR A 914 25.52 14.71 5.13
C THR A 914 24.47 14.24 6.15
N ARG A 915 24.66 14.60 7.42
CA ARG A 915 23.76 14.30 8.52
C ARG A 915 23.67 15.48 9.50
N VAL A 916 22.45 15.85 9.85
CA VAL A 916 22.12 16.79 10.91
C VAL A 916 21.10 16.10 11.82
N SER A 917 21.45 15.84 13.08
CA SER A 917 20.58 15.12 14.03
C SER A 917 19.72 16.05 14.88
N ASP A 918 20.14 17.29 15.09
CA ASP A 918 19.42 18.32 15.86
C ASP A 918 19.84 19.71 15.34
N GLY A 919 19.16 20.16 14.29
CA GLY A 919 19.32 21.49 13.72
C GLY A 919 18.17 22.40 14.12
N GLU A 920 18.42 23.71 14.19
CA GLU A 920 17.38 24.71 14.46
C GLU A 920 17.38 25.78 13.36
N ILE A 921 16.19 26.11 12.84
CA ILE A 921 15.95 27.28 11.99
C ILE A 921 15.33 28.35 12.86
N VAL A 922 15.86 29.58 12.79
CA VAL A 922 15.31 30.74 13.48
C VAL A 922 15.08 31.86 12.48
N CYS A 923 13.84 32.31 12.34
CA CYS A 923 13.46 33.40 11.45
C CYS A 923 13.04 34.64 12.27
N GLY A 924 13.47 35.83 11.87
CA GLY A 924 13.23 37.05 12.66
C GLY A 924 13.65 38.32 11.97
#